data_AF-A0A6J0CUC4-F1
#
_entry.id   AF-A0A6J0CUC4-F1
#
_cell.length_a   1.000
_cell.length_b   1.000
_cell.length_c   1.000
_cell.angle_alpha   90.00
_cell.angle_beta   90.00
_cell.angle_gamma   90.00
#
_symmetry.space_group_name_H-M   'P 1'
#
loop_
_entity.id
_entity.type
_entity.pdbx_description
1 polymer ?
#
loop_
_entity_poly.entity_id
_entity_poly.type
_entity_poly.pdbx_seq_one_letter_code
_entity_poly.pdbx_strand_id
1 'polypeptide(L)'
;MRVSAHLVADVPSSTSLCQPPGPEQRTRHSPCAESDVRKLEKILQSLMEYSKDVLGHPVSEQHLPDVSLIGELSDPAELGKLLQLVLGCAISCEKKQEYIQRIMTLEESVQHVVMEAIQELMTKDTPDSLSPETYGNFDTQSRRYYFLSEEVEEGDELQQHYLDLERQLVLLSEEKQNLAQENAALRERVGRSEVESAPGLTAKKLLLLQSQLEQLQEENFRLESSREDERLRCMELEREVTELQQRNQALSSLSQEAQALKDEMDELRQSSERARQLEATLQSCRRRLGELRELRRQVRQLEERNAGHAERTRQLEEELRRAGSLRAQLETQRRQVQELQSQWQEEAMKAEKWLFECRNLEEKCDLVTKEKERLLAERDSLREANEELRCAQLQPRGLTQADLSLDPTPSGLENLAAEILPAELRETLLRLQLENKRLCQQEAADRERQEELQRHLEEANRARHGLETQHRLNQQQLSELRAQVEDLQKALQEQGAKAEDATPTLLKRKLEDHLQKLHEADLELQRKREYIEELEPPTDSSTARRIEELQDSLQKKDADLQAMEERYRRYVDKARSVIQTLEPKQQAPPGVSQELHTLRTQLWERNMRIRHLEMDYEKSRSQREQEEKLLISAWYSMGMALEQRAGEEQGPAHAQSFLAQQRLATNARRGPLGRLASLSLRPTDKH
;
A
#
# COMPACT_ATOMS: atom_id res chain seq x y z
N MET A 1 36.07 31.03 65.91
CA MET A 1 37.01 31.82 65.09
C MET A 1 36.28 32.08 63.78
N ARG A 2 35.67 33.26 63.54
CA ARG A 2 36.30 34.53 63.08
C ARG A 2 37.25 34.26 61.90
N VAL A 3 37.17 34.89 60.72
CA VAL A 3 36.63 36.19 60.24
C VAL A 3 36.78 36.16 58.70
N SER A 4 35.73 36.47 57.91
CA SER A 4 35.53 37.72 57.10
C SER A 4 36.49 37.86 55.89
N ALA A 5 36.17 38.44 54.73
CA ALA A 5 35.07 39.28 54.24
C ALA A 5 35.12 39.34 52.68
N HIS A 6 34.01 39.80 52.07
CA HIS A 6 33.93 40.52 50.78
C HIS A 6 34.16 39.71 49.47
N LEU A 7 33.48 39.90 48.34
CA LEU A 7 32.53 40.90 47.82
C LEU A 7 31.88 40.30 46.53
N VAL A 8 30.57 40.56 46.32
CA VAL A 8 29.89 40.93 45.05
C VAL A 8 29.87 39.99 43.81
N ALA A 9 28.62 39.66 43.42
CA ALA A 9 27.99 39.54 42.08
C ALA A 9 28.62 38.64 40.99
N ASP A 10 27.87 37.63 40.52
CA ASP A 10 27.03 37.75 39.32
C ASP A 10 26.30 36.42 39.06
N VAL A 11 24.97 36.48 39.05
CA VAL A 11 24.07 35.38 38.68
C VAL A 11 23.81 35.50 37.18
N PRO A 12 23.93 34.42 36.37
CA PRO A 12 23.58 34.50 34.96
C PRO A 12 22.05 34.54 34.84
N SER A 13 21.54 35.75 34.59
CA SER A 13 20.21 35.98 34.05
C SER A 13 20.12 35.44 32.62
N SER A 14 19.25 34.45 32.40
CA SER A 14 18.80 34.03 31.07
C SER A 14 17.26 33.96 31.05
N THR A 15 16.64 35.03 31.51
CA THR A 15 15.29 35.42 31.08
C THR A 15 15.50 36.25 29.84
N SER A 16 15.02 35.79 28.69
CA SER A 16 15.02 36.56 27.46
C SER A 16 14.20 37.83 27.68
N LEU A 17 14.88 38.92 28.02
CA LEU A 17 14.39 40.27 27.81
C LEU A 17 14.07 40.40 26.32
N CYS A 18 12.79 40.44 25.98
CA CYS A 18 12.37 41.09 24.75
C CYS A 18 12.85 42.54 24.83
N GLN A 19 13.94 42.84 24.12
CA GLN A 19 14.28 44.22 23.79
C GLN A 19 13.07 44.86 23.12
N PRO A 20 12.68 46.10 23.47
CA PRO A 20 11.73 46.83 22.65
C PRO A 20 12.39 47.02 21.27
N PRO A 21 11.71 46.70 20.16
CA PRO A 21 12.26 46.96 18.84
C PRO A 21 12.50 48.46 18.70
N GLY A 22 13.67 48.83 18.16
CA GLY A 22 14.03 50.22 17.89
C GLY A 22 13.01 50.94 17.01
N PRO A 23 12.98 52.28 17.01
CA PRO A 23 11.89 53.08 16.46
C PRO A 23 11.82 53.14 14.92
N GLU A 24 12.40 52.18 14.19
CA GLU A 24 12.55 52.27 12.73
C GLU A 24 11.84 51.17 11.93
N GLN A 25 10.88 50.44 12.51
CA GLN A 25 9.98 49.55 11.74
C GLN A 25 8.50 49.65 12.12
N ARG A 26 8.06 50.79 12.65
CA ARG A 26 6.63 51.08 12.88
C ARG A 26 5.99 51.67 11.63
N THR A 27 5.61 50.81 10.70
CA THR A 27 4.51 50.98 9.73
C THR A 27 4.53 49.80 8.76
N ARG A 28 4.19 48.61 9.27
CA ARG A 28 3.67 47.55 8.41
C ARG A 28 2.32 47.15 8.97
N HIS A 29 1.29 47.87 8.54
CA HIS A 29 -0.09 47.40 8.64
C HIS A 29 -0.15 46.01 8.01
N SER A 30 -0.13 44.99 8.86
CA SER A 30 -0.29 43.61 8.43
C SER A 30 -1.78 43.35 8.33
N PRO A 31 -2.32 42.90 7.18
CA PRO A 31 -3.76 42.67 7.01
C PRO A 31 -4.36 41.67 8.03
N CYS A 32 -3.52 40.84 8.67
CA CYS A 32 -3.93 40.01 9.82
C CYS A 32 -4.34 40.83 11.05
N ALA A 33 -3.58 41.87 11.41
CA ALA A 33 -3.84 42.69 12.61
C ALA A 33 -5.17 43.43 12.51
N GLU A 34 -5.48 44.01 11.34
CA GLU A 34 -6.79 44.64 11.09
C GLU A 34 -7.95 43.64 11.21
N SER A 35 -7.73 42.39 10.77
CA SER A 35 -8.75 41.34 10.89
C SER A 35 -9.00 40.92 12.34
N ASP A 36 -7.97 40.97 13.17
CA ASP A 36 -8.04 40.56 14.58
C ASP A 36 -8.58 41.69 15.46
N VAL A 37 -8.22 42.95 15.17
CA VAL A 37 -8.84 44.15 15.77
C VAL A 37 -10.36 44.13 15.52
N ARG A 38 -10.81 43.91 14.28
CA ARG A 38 -12.25 43.85 13.96
C ARG A 38 -12.99 42.71 14.67
N LYS A 39 -12.34 41.58 14.92
CA LYS A 39 -12.95 40.47 15.68
C LYS A 39 -13.05 40.83 17.16
N LEU A 40 -12.01 41.42 17.72
CA LEU A 40 -11.98 41.85 19.12
C LEU A 40 -12.97 43.00 19.37
N GLU A 41 -13.17 43.91 18.41
CA GLU A 41 -14.18 44.97 18.46
C GLU A 41 -15.59 44.37 18.56
N LYS A 42 -15.89 43.33 17.75
CA LYS A 42 -17.16 42.60 17.82
C LYS A 42 -17.35 41.91 19.18
N ILE A 43 -16.29 41.27 19.70
CA ILE A 43 -16.34 40.61 21.02
C ILE A 43 -16.61 41.65 22.12
N LEU A 44 -15.92 42.80 22.09
CA LEU A 44 -16.12 43.86 23.06
C LEU A 44 -17.54 44.45 22.97
N GLN A 45 -18.05 44.71 21.77
CA GLN A 45 -19.43 45.18 21.56
C GLN A 45 -20.45 44.19 22.12
N SER A 46 -20.34 42.90 21.82
CA SER A 46 -21.24 41.88 22.35
C SER A 46 -21.15 41.73 23.87
N LEU A 47 -19.96 41.87 24.46
CA LEU A 47 -19.77 41.86 25.92
C LEU A 47 -20.40 43.09 26.59
N MET A 48 -20.25 44.26 25.98
CA MET A 48 -20.86 45.51 26.47
C MET A 48 -22.39 45.45 26.38
N GLU A 49 -22.95 44.99 25.26
CA GLU A 49 -24.38 44.74 25.09
C GLU A 49 -24.90 43.75 26.14
N TYR A 50 -24.20 42.62 26.35
CA TYR A 50 -24.57 41.65 27.37
C TYR A 50 -24.51 42.23 28.80
N SER A 51 -23.47 42.99 29.12
CA SER A 51 -23.32 43.62 30.45
C SER A 51 -24.43 44.64 30.75
N LYS A 52 -24.85 45.40 29.73
CA LYS A 52 -25.88 46.42 29.86
C LYS A 52 -27.29 45.83 29.84
N ASP A 53 -27.58 44.96 28.87
CA ASP A 53 -28.95 44.52 28.56
C ASP A 53 -29.37 43.30 29.38
N VAL A 54 -28.42 42.41 29.72
CA VAL A 54 -28.70 41.17 30.47
C VAL A 54 -28.29 41.30 31.93
N LEU A 55 -27.11 41.87 32.21
CA LEU A 55 -26.62 41.98 33.59
C LEU A 55 -27.07 43.26 34.30
N GLY A 56 -27.52 44.28 33.56
CA GLY A 56 -28.05 45.54 34.12
C GLY A 56 -27.00 46.44 34.81
N HIS A 57 -25.71 46.20 34.56
CA HIS A 57 -24.60 46.97 35.15
C HIS A 57 -23.75 47.59 34.03
N PRO A 58 -23.80 48.93 33.83
CA PRO A 58 -22.91 49.58 32.86
C PRO A 58 -21.46 49.51 33.36
N VAL A 59 -20.56 49.06 32.49
CA VAL A 59 -19.12 49.00 32.77
C VAL A 59 -18.55 50.43 32.78
N SER A 60 -17.77 50.78 33.80
CA SER A 60 -17.12 52.11 33.91
C SER A 60 -16.07 52.29 32.81
N GLU A 61 -15.93 53.51 32.27
CA GLU A 61 -14.99 53.83 31.17
C GLU A 61 -13.53 53.49 31.50
N GLN A 62 -13.17 53.44 32.79
CA GLN A 62 -11.82 53.07 33.25
C GLN A 62 -11.46 51.60 33.00
N HIS A 63 -12.48 50.73 32.88
CA HIS A 63 -12.31 49.29 32.65
C HIS A 63 -12.51 48.91 31.17
N LEU A 64 -12.65 49.89 30.26
CA LEU A 64 -12.77 49.62 28.84
C LEU A 64 -11.39 49.29 28.24
N PRO A 65 -11.21 48.10 27.62
CA PRO A 65 -9.96 47.75 26.96
C PRO A 65 -9.82 48.43 25.60
N ASP A 66 -8.63 48.93 25.28
CA ASP A 66 -8.32 49.42 23.93
C ASP A 66 -7.96 48.26 23.00
N VAL A 67 -8.90 47.91 22.13
CA VAL A 67 -8.81 46.79 21.20
C VAL A 67 -7.72 46.99 20.13
N SER A 68 -7.41 48.25 19.79
CA SER A 68 -6.38 48.57 18.79
C SER A 68 -4.99 48.25 19.35
N LEU A 69 -4.75 48.56 20.63
CA LEU A 69 -3.50 48.23 21.32
C LEU A 69 -3.32 46.71 21.49
N ILE A 70 -4.42 45.96 21.69
CA ILE A 70 -4.37 44.49 21.76
C ILE A 70 -4.01 43.89 20.38
N GLY A 71 -4.69 44.32 19.32
CA GLY A 71 -4.51 43.73 17.99
C GLY A 71 -3.21 44.16 17.28
N GLU A 72 -2.73 45.38 17.50
CA GLU A 72 -1.53 45.90 16.82
C GLU A 72 -0.24 45.71 17.64
N LEU A 73 -0.32 45.83 18.98
CA LEU A 73 0.85 45.80 19.86
C LEU A 73 0.87 44.60 20.82
N SER A 74 -0.19 43.80 20.88
CA SER A 74 -0.32 42.68 21.82
C SER A 74 -0.06 43.09 23.27
N ASP A 75 -0.59 44.26 23.66
CA ASP A 75 -0.40 44.81 25.01
C ASP A 75 -1.04 43.91 26.08
N PRO A 76 -0.25 43.33 27.02
CA PRO A 76 -0.77 42.46 28.05
C PRO A 76 -1.68 43.18 29.05
N ALA A 77 -1.53 44.50 29.23
CA ALA A 77 -2.38 45.26 30.16
C ALA A 77 -3.80 45.40 29.62
N GLU A 78 -3.95 45.78 28.35
CA GLU A 78 -5.25 45.91 27.68
C GLU A 78 -5.94 44.55 27.47
N LEU A 79 -5.15 43.50 27.19
CA LEU A 79 -5.68 42.13 27.15
C LEU A 79 -6.19 41.68 28.53
N GLY A 80 -5.49 42.07 29.61
CA GLY A 80 -5.93 41.84 30.98
C GLY A 80 -7.29 42.44 31.28
N LYS A 81 -7.53 43.70 30.89
CA LYS A 81 -8.83 44.38 31.03
C LYS A 81 -9.96 43.68 30.26
N LEU A 82 -9.68 43.21 29.04
CA LEU A 82 -10.66 42.45 28.25
C LEU A 82 -11.03 41.12 28.93
N LEU A 83 -10.04 40.40 29.46
CA LEU A 83 -10.28 39.16 30.21
C LEU A 83 -11.00 39.40 31.54
N GLN A 84 -10.72 40.51 32.22
CA GLN A 84 -11.40 40.95 33.44
C GLN A 84 -12.88 41.22 33.17
N LEU A 85 -13.23 41.84 32.04
CA LEU A 85 -14.62 42.04 31.63
C LEU A 85 -15.34 40.71 31.34
N VAL A 86 -14.68 39.79 30.64
CA VAL A 86 -15.22 38.43 30.39
C VAL A 86 -15.47 37.69 31.71
N LEU A 87 -14.51 37.77 32.64
CA LEU A 87 -14.62 37.20 33.98
C LEU A 87 -15.79 37.81 34.75
N GLY A 88 -15.94 39.14 34.70
CA GLY A 88 -17.07 39.88 35.26
C GLY A 88 -18.43 39.41 34.74
N CYS A 89 -18.52 39.18 33.43
CA CYS A 89 -19.73 38.61 32.82
C CYS A 89 -19.99 37.16 33.29
N ALA A 90 -18.94 36.34 33.41
CA ALA A 90 -19.06 34.94 33.84
C ALA A 90 -19.52 34.79 35.30
N ILE A 91 -19.11 35.68 36.20
CA ILE A 91 -19.54 35.66 37.60
C ILE A 91 -20.89 36.32 37.86
N SER A 92 -21.40 37.07 36.89
CA SER A 92 -22.69 37.78 36.98
C SER A 92 -23.81 37.08 36.21
N CYS A 93 -23.50 36.10 35.35
CA CYS A 93 -24.50 35.34 34.59
C CYS A 93 -25.34 34.36 35.43
N GLU A 94 -26.41 33.79 34.85
CA GLU A 94 -27.28 32.81 35.52
C GLU A 94 -26.53 31.56 36.04
N LYS A 95 -25.47 31.16 35.34
CA LYS A 95 -24.60 30.02 35.69
C LYS A 95 -23.39 30.41 36.54
N LYS A 96 -23.40 31.60 37.16
CA LYS A 96 -22.28 32.10 37.98
C LYS A 96 -21.74 31.10 39.00
N GLN A 97 -22.62 30.27 39.58
CA GLN A 97 -22.22 29.27 40.57
C GLN A 97 -21.25 28.23 40.00
N GLU A 98 -21.41 27.81 38.74
CA GLU A 98 -20.52 26.85 38.09
C GLU A 98 -19.14 27.46 37.82
N TYR A 99 -19.10 28.73 37.40
CA TYR A 99 -17.86 29.46 37.13
C TYR A 99 -17.09 29.77 38.42
N ILE A 100 -17.79 30.20 39.48
CA ILE A 100 -17.17 30.44 40.81
C ILE A 100 -16.61 29.14 41.38
N GLN A 101 -17.33 28.02 41.26
CA GLN A 101 -16.80 26.71 41.69
C GLN A 101 -15.55 26.30 40.92
N ARG A 102 -15.45 26.61 39.62
CA ARG A 102 -14.22 26.36 38.83
C ARG A 102 -13.07 27.24 39.31
N ILE A 103 -13.32 28.53 39.59
CA ILE A 103 -12.31 29.44 40.15
C ILE A 103 -11.75 28.89 41.46
N MET A 104 -12.60 28.35 42.34
CA MET A 104 -12.18 27.74 43.61
C MET A 104 -11.33 26.46 43.47
N THR A 105 -11.23 25.89 42.27
CA THR A 105 -10.34 24.73 42.01
C THR A 105 -8.96 25.12 41.49
N LEU A 106 -8.74 26.42 41.20
CA LEU A 106 -7.45 26.95 40.76
C LEU A 106 -6.44 27.04 41.92
N GLU A 107 -5.18 27.32 41.61
CA GLU A 107 -4.13 27.53 42.61
C GLU A 107 -4.40 28.79 43.45
N GLU A 108 -4.02 28.78 44.73
CA GLU A 108 -4.33 29.87 45.67
C GLU A 108 -3.83 31.23 45.19
N SER A 109 -2.62 31.29 44.61
CA SER A 109 -2.06 32.51 44.01
C SER A 109 -2.92 33.07 42.88
N VAL A 110 -3.51 32.20 42.05
CA VAL A 110 -4.40 32.59 40.93
C VAL A 110 -5.77 32.99 41.46
N GLN A 111 -6.29 32.29 42.47
CA GLN A 111 -7.55 32.66 43.12
C GLN A 111 -7.48 34.08 43.69
N HIS A 112 -6.36 34.47 44.29
CA HIS A 112 -6.17 35.83 44.81
C HIS A 112 -6.21 36.88 43.70
N VAL A 113 -5.50 36.68 42.59
CA VAL A 113 -5.52 37.61 41.44
C VAL A 113 -6.92 37.71 40.81
N VAL A 114 -7.61 36.58 40.66
CA VAL A 114 -8.98 36.54 40.13
C VAL A 114 -9.96 37.23 41.09
N MET A 115 -9.77 37.07 42.40
CA MET A 115 -10.58 37.73 43.42
C MET A 115 -10.35 39.25 43.43
N GLU A 116 -9.11 39.71 43.33
CA GLU A 116 -8.78 41.15 43.20
C GLU A 116 -9.41 41.74 41.94
N ALA A 117 -9.31 41.06 40.80
CA ALA A 117 -9.89 41.50 39.54
C ALA A 117 -11.44 41.55 39.57
N ILE A 118 -12.08 40.64 40.31
CA ILE A 118 -13.53 40.67 40.56
C ILE A 118 -13.90 41.82 41.51
N GLN A 119 -13.12 42.04 42.56
CA GLN A 119 -13.37 43.11 43.52
C GLN A 119 -13.27 44.47 42.84
N GLU A 120 -12.24 44.71 42.03
CA GLU A 120 -12.04 45.94 41.25
C GLU A 120 -13.22 46.22 40.30
N LEU A 121 -13.79 45.17 39.69
CA LEU A 121 -14.92 45.31 38.76
C LEU A 121 -16.27 45.49 39.45
N MET A 122 -16.39 45.09 40.73
CA MET A 122 -17.63 45.14 41.52
C MET A 122 -17.65 46.29 42.54
N THR A 123 -16.51 46.91 42.84
CA THR A 123 -16.44 48.18 43.57
C THR A 123 -17.04 49.26 42.70
N LYS A 124 -18.34 49.50 42.88
CA LYS A 124 -19.01 50.70 42.36
C LYS A 124 -18.23 51.93 42.86
N ASP A 125 -17.90 52.83 41.94
CA ASP A 125 -17.47 54.19 42.25
C ASP A 125 -18.58 54.89 43.06
N THR A 126 -18.59 54.69 44.38
CA THR A 126 -19.13 55.66 45.33
C THR A 126 -18.08 56.77 45.44
N PRO A 127 -18.40 58.03 45.09
CA PRO A 127 -17.46 59.12 45.18
C PRO A 127 -17.33 59.51 46.66
N ASP A 128 -16.53 58.79 47.42
CA ASP A 128 -16.10 59.23 48.75
C ASP A 128 -14.62 58.87 48.94
N SER A 129 -13.78 59.70 48.32
CA SER A 129 -12.46 59.98 48.85
C SER A 129 -12.61 61.01 49.97
N LEU A 130 -12.98 60.54 51.17
CA LEU A 130 -12.65 61.23 52.41
C LEU A 130 -12.01 60.24 53.38
N SER A 131 -10.68 60.34 53.43
CA SER A 131 -9.73 60.09 54.52
C SER A 131 -10.01 58.99 55.57
N PRO A 132 -8.99 58.17 55.88
CA PRO A 132 -9.02 57.25 57.01
C PRO A 132 -8.99 58.03 58.33
N GLU A 133 -9.32 57.35 59.43
CA GLU A 133 -9.26 57.77 60.85
C GLU A 133 -10.63 58.00 61.49
N THR A 134 -11.20 56.93 62.08
CA THR A 134 -11.42 56.87 63.54
C THR A 134 -11.86 55.46 63.94
N TYR A 135 -10.93 54.76 64.58
CA TYR A 135 -11.11 53.80 65.65
C TYR A 135 -12.53 53.30 65.97
N GLY A 136 -12.77 52.03 65.64
CA GLY A 136 -13.49 50.96 66.38
C GLY A 136 -14.76 51.28 67.19
N ASN A 137 -15.84 50.54 66.93
CA ASN A 137 -16.29 49.46 67.85
C ASN A 137 -17.61 48.78 67.44
N PHE A 138 -17.55 47.44 67.47
CA PHE A 138 -18.50 46.48 68.03
C PHE A 138 -19.98 46.34 67.61
N ASP A 139 -20.26 45.06 67.34
CA ASP A 139 -21.40 44.25 67.75
C ASP A 139 -22.78 44.42 67.08
N THR A 140 -23.00 43.48 66.19
CA THR A 140 -24.14 43.17 65.33
C THR A 140 -25.40 42.70 66.08
N GLN A 141 -25.58 43.04 67.36
CA GLN A 141 -26.69 42.53 68.19
C GLN A 141 -27.77 43.57 68.54
N SER A 142 -27.58 44.85 68.21
CA SER A 142 -28.47 45.97 68.60
C SER A 142 -29.50 46.38 67.54
N ARG A 143 -29.50 45.80 66.34
CA ARG A 143 -30.43 46.16 65.25
C ARG A 143 -31.87 45.64 65.39
N ARG A 144 -32.22 44.91 66.45
CA ARG A 144 -33.57 44.34 66.63
C ARG A 144 -34.52 45.17 67.51
N TYR A 145 -34.06 46.29 68.08
CA TYR A 145 -34.87 47.17 68.92
C TYR A 145 -35.21 48.55 68.30
N TYR A 146 -34.56 48.92 67.19
CA TYR A 146 -34.72 50.24 66.57
C TYR A 146 -35.92 50.35 65.61
N PHE A 147 -36.47 49.23 65.14
CA PHE A 147 -37.61 49.23 64.20
C PHE A 147 -38.97 49.58 64.82
N LEU A 148 -39.06 49.76 66.15
CA LEU A 148 -40.29 50.14 66.84
C LEU A 148 -40.29 51.60 67.33
N SER A 149 -39.23 52.37 67.03
CA SER A 149 -39.12 53.78 67.40
C SER A 149 -39.32 54.75 66.23
N GLU A 150 -39.09 54.33 64.98
CA GLU A 150 -39.40 55.13 63.79
C GLU A 150 -40.93 55.29 63.56
N GLU A 151 -41.77 54.30 63.91
CA GLU A 151 -43.24 54.40 63.73
C GLU A 151 -43.91 55.46 64.64
N VAL A 152 -43.27 55.87 65.74
CA VAL A 152 -43.82 56.90 66.65
C VAL A 152 -43.41 58.31 66.21
N GLU A 153 -42.22 58.48 65.62
CA GLU A 153 -41.76 59.78 65.11
C GLU A 153 -42.51 60.21 63.85
N GLU A 154 -42.89 59.28 62.96
CA GLU A 154 -43.73 59.58 61.78
C GLU A 154 -45.14 60.11 62.17
N GLY A 155 -45.69 59.65 63.29
CA GLY A 155 -47.00 60.09 63.79
C GLY A 155 -47.02 61.54 64.28
N ASP A 156 -45.97 61.96 64.99
CA ASP A 156 -45.83 63.34 65.50
C ASP A 156 -45.55 64.34 64.37
N GLU A 157 -44.80 63.94 63.32
CA GLU A 157 -44.57 64.76 62.13
C GLU A 157 -45.86 65.00 61.32
N LEU A 158 -46.70 63.96 61.14
CA LEU A 158 -48.01 64.08 60.50
C LEU A 158 -48.92 65.04 61.28
N GLN A 159 -48.89 64.99 62.61
CA GLN A 159 -49.74 65.82 63.47
C GLN A 159 -49.32 67.30 63.46
N GLN A 160 -48.02 67.59 63.35
CA GLN A 160 -47.52 68.94 63.09
C GLN A 160 -47.97 69.47 61.72
N HIS A 161 -47.91 68.62 60.68
CA HIS A 161 -48.33 68.99 59.33
C HIS A 161 -49.84 69.33 59.26
N TYR A 162 -50.69 68.64 60.02
CA TYR A 162 -52.11 68.98 60.14
C TYR A 162 -52.33 70.35 60.80
N LEU A 163 -51.62 70.66 61.88
CA LEU A 163 -51.72 71.96 62.57
C LEU A 163 -51.24 73.13 61.70
N ASP A 164 -50.19 72.92 60.90
CA ASP A 164 -49.70 73.93 59.96
C ASP A 164 -50.68 74.14 58.79
N LEU A 165 -51.33 73.08 58.31
CA LEU A 165 -52.38 73.20 57.30
C LEU A 165 -53.60 73.99 57.82
N GLU A 166 -54.01 73.74 59.06
CA GLU A 166 -55.12 74.48 59.70
C GLU A 166 -54.79 75.98 59.81
N ARG A 167 -53.56 76.34 60.17
CA ARG A 167 -53.11 77.74 60.21
C ARG A 167 -53.12 78.38 58.82
N GLN A 168 -52.69 77.67 57.79
CA GLN A 168 -52.72 78.17 56.41
C GLN A 168 -54.15 78.39 55.92
N LEU A 169 -55.09 77.51 56.26
CA LEU A 169 -56.51 77.67 55.90
C LEU A 169 -57.13 78.91 56.54
N VAL A 170 -56.79 79.22 57.80
CA VAL A 170 -57.25 80.45 58.47
C VAL A 170 -56.74 81.69 57.74
N LEU A 171 -55.43 81.76 57.45
CA LEU A 171 -54.83 82.90 56.73
C LEU A 171 -55.45 83.10 55.35
N LEU A 172 -55.61 82.02 54.58
CA LEU A 172 -56.27 82.08 53.26
C LEU A 172 -57.74 82.53 53.36
N SER A 173 -58.43 82.17 54.44
CA SER A 173 -59.81 82.61 54.66
C SER A 173 -59.90 84.12 54.93
N GLU A 174 -58.95 84.68 55.68
CA GLU A 174 -58.84 86.11 55.96
C GLU A 174 -58.47 86.90 54.69
N GLU A 175 -57.52 86.41 53.90
CA GLU A 175 -57.15 87.02 52.61
C GLU A 175 -58.31 87.04 51.62
N LYS A 176 -59.07 85.94 51.53
CA LYS A 176 -60.29 85.88 50.71
C LYS A 176 -61.33 86.91 51.16
N GLN A 177 -61.50 87.10 52.47
CA GLN A 177 -62.41 88.10 53.03
C GLN A 177 -61.98 89.53 52.64
N ASN A 178 -60.67 89.80 52.69
CA ASN A 178 -60.09 91.10 52.31
C ASN A 178 -60.26 91.38 50.81
N LEU A 179 -59.92 90.42 49.95
CA LEU A 179 -60.10 90.54 48.49
C LEU A 179 -61.57 90.72 48.09
N ALA A 180 -62.50 90.12 48.83
CA ALA A 180 -63.94 90.32 48.62
C ALA A 180 -64.38 91.76 48.95
N GLN A 181 -63.86 92.35 50.02
CA GLN A 181 -64.13 93.74 50.40
C GLN A 181 -63.55 94.72 49.36
N GLU A 182 -62.34 94.47 48.87
CA GLU A 182 -61.71 95.32 47.85
C GLU A 182 -62.47 95.26 46.52
N ASN A 183 -62.91 94.07 46.09
CA ASN A 183 -63.77 93.93 44.91
C ASN A 183 -65.10 94.67 45.04
N ALA A 184 -65.70 94.69 46.22
CA ALA A 184 -66.92 95.47 46.46
C ALA A 184 -66.67 96.98 46.29
N ALA A 185 -65.55 97.49 46.83
CA ALA A 185 -65.16 98.89 46.69
C ALA A 185 -64.84 99.28 45.22
N LEU A 186 -64.18 98.40 44.46
CA LEU A 186 -63.88 98.63 43.04
C LEU A 186 -65.15 98.68 42.18
N ARG A 187 -66.14 97.82 42.45
CA ARG A 187 -67.43 97.84 41.75
C ARG A 187 -68.22 99.13 41.98
N GLU A 188 -68.19 99.69 43.19
CA GLU A 188 -68.80 101.01 43.45
C GLU A 188 -68.12 102.15 42.68
N ARG A 189 -66.81 102.04 42.43
CA ARG A 189 -66.05 103.05 41.68
C ARG A 189 -66.36 103.04 40.19
N VAL A 190 -66.51 101.85 39.58
CA VAL A 190 -66.84 101.71 38.16
C VAL A 190 -68.27 102.19 37.86
N GLY A 191 -69.23 101.91 38.74
CA GLY A 191 -70.62 102.36 38.56
C GLY A 191 -70.81 103.89 38.54
N ARG A 192 -69.83 104.67 39.04
CA ARG A 192 -69.89 106.14 39.02
C ARG A 192 -69.29 106.78 37.76
N SER A 193 -68.58 106.02 36.91
CA SER A 193 -67.85 106.57 35.76
C SER A 193 -68.64 106.59 34.44
N GLU A 194 -69.80 105.93 34.37
CA GLU A 194 -70.53 105.74 33.09
C GLU A 194 -71.51 106.89 32.72
N VAL A 195 -71.65 107.94 33.55
CA VAL A 195 -72.79 108.88 33.40
C VAL A 195 -72.48 110.15 32.57
N GLU A 196 -71.25 110.46 32.16
CA GLU A 196 -70.98 111.73 31.45
C GLU A 196 -70.02 111.60 30.25
N SER A 197 -70.57 111.39 29.04
CA SER A 197 -69.90 111.76 27.78
C SER A 197 -70.89 111.90 26.60
N ALA A 198 -70.76 113.01 25.85
CA ALA A 198 -71.62 113.40 24.73
C ALA A 198 -71.50 112.51 23.47
N PRO A 199 -72.59 112.32 22.69
CA PRO A 199 -72.70 111.27 21.64
C PRO A 199 -72.01 111.55 20.28
N GLY A 200 -71.45 112.75 20.03
CA GLY A 200 -70.92 113.13 18.71
C GLY A 200 -69.44 112.83 18.45
N LEU A 201 -68.59 112.89 19.48
CA LEU A 201 -67.14 112.62 19.38
C LEU A 201 -66.84 111.10 19.33
N THR A 202 -67.77 110.31 19.85
CA THR A 202 -67.78 108.85 19.85
C THR A 202 -68.01 108.28 18.45
N ALA A 203 -68.83 108.91 17.60
CA ALA A 203 -69.16 108.39 16.27
C ALA A 203 -67.98 108.36 15.28
N LYS A 204 -67.17 109.42 15.20
CA LYS A 204 -65.96 109.43 14.33
C LYS A 204 -64.87 108.48 14.82
N LYS A 205 -64.70 108.35 16.13
CA LYS A 205 -63.80 107.36 16.74
C LYS A 205 -64.28 105.93 16.45
N LEU A 206 -65.59 105.68 16.53
CA LEU A 206 -66.21 104.40 16.16
C LEU A 206 -65.95 104.04 14.69
N LEU A 207 -66.08 105.00 13.76
CA LEU A 207 -65.84 104.74 12.33
C LEU A 207 -64.36 104.43 12.02
N LEU A 208 -63.44 105.14 12.66
CA LEU A 208 -62.00 104.88 12.53
C LEU A 208 -61.62 103.51 13.11
N LEU A 209 -62.18 103.16 14.28
CA LEU A 209 -62.00 101.85 14.89
C LEU A 209 -62.62 100.72 14.03
N GLN A 210 -63.75 100.97 13.36
CA GLN A 210 -64.34 100.04 12.40
C GLN A 210 -63.43 99.81 11.20
N SER A 211 -62.88 100.86 10.57
CA SER A 211 -61.94 100.71 9.47
C SER A 211 -60.65 100.00 9.87
N GLN A 212 -60.12 100.26 11.08
CA GLN A 212 -58.99 99.52 11.63
C GLN A 212 -59.32 98.06 11.90
N LEU A 213 -60.53 97.75 12.40
CA LEU A 213 -61.00 96.37 12.57
C LEU A 213 -61.09 95.65 11.22
N GLU A 214 -61.62 96.29 10.18
CA GLU A 214 -61.70 95.74 8.82
C GLU A 214 -60.30 95.48 8.24
N GLN A 215 -59.36 96.41 8.38
CA GLN A 215 -57.97 96.22 7.95
C GLN A 215 -57.29 95.06 8.68
N LEU A 216 -57.43 94.99 10.01
CA LEU A 216 -56.88 93.89 10.80
C LEU A 216 -57.53 92.55 10.47
N GLN A 217 -58.81 92.53 10.09
CA GLN A 217 -59.50 91.33 9.61
C GLN A 217 -58.96 90.88 8.25
N GLU A 218 -58.77 91.80 7.30
CA GLU A 218 -58.16 91.50 6.00
C GLU A 218 -56.72 91.01 6.13
N GLU A 219 -55.91 91.65 6.98
CA GLU A 219 -54.56 91.21 7.30
C GLU A 219 -54.56 89.84 7.97
N ASN A 220 -55.48 89.56 8.91
CA ASN A 220 -55.64 88.23 9.49
C ASN A 220 -55.93 87.20 8.42
N PHE A 221 -56.91 87.44 7.55
CA PHE A 221 -57.27 86.50 6.49
C PHE A 221 -56.10 86.23 5.53
N ARG A 222 -55.33 87.26 5.17
CA ARG A 222 -54.10 87.09 4.36
C ARG A 222 -53.05 86.28 5.09
N LEU A 223 -52.81 86.56 6.37
CA LEU A 223 -51.86 85.81 7.19
C LEU A 223 -52.31 84.36 7.36
N GLU A 224 -53.59 84.10 7.59
CA GLU A 224 -54.19 82.77 7.68
C GLU A 224 -54.02 81.99 6.38
N SER A 225 -54.33 82.60 5.23
CA SER A 225 -54.10 82.00 3.91
C SER A 225 -52.63 81.67 3.68
N SER A 226 -51.71 82.61 3.98
CA SER A 226 -50.27 82.35 3.82
C SER A 226 -49.76 81.26 4.78
N ARG A 227 -50.27 81.21 6.01
CA ARG A 227 -49.96 80.16 6.99
C ARG A 227 -50.47 78.80 6.51
N GLU A 228 -51.64 78.75 5.87
CA GLU A 228 -52.19 77.53 5.29
C GLU A 228 -51.35 77.05 4.09
N ASP A 229 -50.93 77.95 3.20
CA ASP A 229 -50.03 77.63 2.10
C ASP A 229 -48.67 77.08 2.59
N GLU A 230 -48.07 77.72 3.60
CA GLU A 230 -46.82 77.22 4.19
C GLU A 230 -47.02 75.89 4.92
N ARG A 231 -48.18 75.67 5.57
CA ARG A 231 -48.52 74.36 6.16
C ARG A 231 -48.61 73.28 5.09
N LEU A 232 -49.25 73.56 3.95
CA LEU A 232 -49.33 72.61 2.83
C LEU A 232 -47.95 72.28 2.28
N ARG A 233 -47.08 73.29 2.09
CA ARG A 233 -45.68 73.07 1.68
C ARG A 233 -44.88 72.26 2.69
N CYS A 234 -45.06 72.51 3.99
CA CYS A 234 -44.42 71.69 5.02
C CYS A 234 -44.87 70.23 4.92
N MET A 235 -46.17 69.97 4.73
CA MET A 235 -46.69 68.61 4.55
C MET A 235 -46.17 67.93 3.27
N GLU A 236 -46.00 68.67 2.17
CA GLU A 236 -45.42 68.16 0.93
C GLU A 236 -43.93 67.80 1.12
N LEU A 237 -43.15 68.68 1.74
CA LEU A 237 -41.75 68.42 2.05
C LEU A 237 -41.58 67.25 3.03
N GLU A 238 -42.44 67.13 4.04
CA GLU A 238 -42.46 65.96 4.93
C GLU A 238 -42.71 64.67 4.16
N ARG A 239 -43.67 64.66 3.23
CA ARG A 239 -43.92 63.50 2.37
C ARG A 239 -42.70 63.16 1.51
N GLU A 240 -42.11 64.14 0.84
CA GLU A 240 -40.89 63.93 0.04
C GLU A 240 -39.73 63.38 0.88
N VAL A 241 -39.54 63.88 2.10
CA VAL A 241 -38.53 63.36 3.03
C VAL A 241 -38.82 61.91 3.37
N THR A 242 -40.07 61.54 3.67
CA THR A 242 -40.42 60.14 3.94
C THR A 242 -40.21 59.23 2.72
N GLU A 243 -40.56 59.68 1.52
CA GLU A 243 -40.33 58.93 0.27
C GLU A 243 -38.83 58.73 0.00
N LEU A 244 -38.03 59.77 0.20
CA LEU A 244 -36.57 59.69 0.05
C LEU A 244 -35.95 58.77 1.10
N GLN A 245 -36.44 58.79 2.35
CA GLN A 245 -36.00 57.86 3.39
C GLN A 245 -36.33 56.41 3.03
N GLN A 246 -37.56 56.13 2.55
CA GLN A 246 -37.94 54.79 2.10
C GLN A 246 -37.09 54.32 0.91
N ARG A 247 -36.85 55.20 -0.08
CA ARG A 247 -35.97 54.89 -1.21
C ARG A 247 -34.53 54.61 -0.75
N ASN A 248 -34.03 55.37 0.22
CA ASN A 248 -32.68 55.17 0.76
C ASN A 248 -32.57 53.84 1.53
N GLN A 249 -33.60 53.47 2.31
CA GLN A 249 -33.67 52.17 2.97
C GLN A 249 -33.69 51.02 1.96
N ALA A 250 -34.48 51.12 0.89
CA ALA A 250 -34.53 50.10 -0.17
C ALA A 250 -33.20 49.98 -0.94
N LEU A 251 -32.51 51.11 -1.21
CA LEU A 251 -31.18 51.09 -1.81
C LEU A 251 -30.14 50.48 -0.85
N SER A 252 -30.27 50.73 0.45
CA SER A 252 -29.39 50.16 1.47
C SER A 252 -29.59 48.64 1.59
N SER A 253 -30.84 48.15 1.58
CA SER A 253 -31.11 46.70 1.61
C SER A 253 -30.59 46.02 0.34
N LEU A 254 -30.79 46.62 -0.83
CA LEU A 254 -30.24 46.09 -2.09
C LEU A 254 -28.71 46.04 -2.08
N SER A 255 -28.05 47.04 -1.49
CA SER A 255 -26.59 47.04 -1.32
C SER A 255 -26.12 45.93 -0.39
N GLN A 256 -26.87 45.64 0.69
CA GLN A 256 -26.57 44.54 1.61
C GLN A 256 -26.74 43.18 0.92
N GLU A 257 -27.81 42.99 0.14
CA GLU A 257 -28.03 41.79 -0.67
C GLU A 257 -26.92 41.59 -1.72
N ALA A 258 -26.52 42.66 -2.41
CA ALA A 258 -25.41 42.61 -3.36
C ALA A 258 -24.08 42.22 -2.69
N GLN A 259 -23.84 42.68 -1.45
CA GLN A 259 -22.67 42.29 -0.68
C GLN A 259 -22.75 40.82 -0.25
N ALA A 260 -23.90 40.35 0.25
CA ALA A 260 -24.11 38.95 0.63
C ALA A 260 -23.89 38.00 -0.56
N LEU A 261 -24.44 38.32 -1.73
CA LEU A 261 -24.21 37.54 -2.97
C LEU A 261 -22.74 37.53 -3.38
N LYS A 262 -22.01 38.62 -3.13
CA LYS A 262 -20.58 38.69 -3.43
C LYS A 262 -19.78 37.77 -2.50
N ASP A 263 -20.14 37.76 -1.22
CA ASP A 263 -19.53 36.87 -0.22
C ASP A 263 -19.81 35.39 -0.58
N GLU A 264 -21.05 35.04 -0.95
CA GLU A 264 -21.40 33.70 -1.44
C GLU A 264 -20.59 33.30 -2.69
N MET A 265 -20.42 34.22 -3.64
CA MET A 265 -19.61 33.97 -4.83
C MET A 265 -18.13 33.75 -4.50
N ASP A 266 -17.60 34.43 -3.49
CA ASP A 266 -16.23 34.25 -3.02
C ASP A 266 -16.05 32.91 -2.29
N GLU A 267 -17.03 32.47 -1.51
CA GLU A 267 -17.06 31.11 -0.93
C GLU A 267 -17.12 30.02 -2.02
N LEU A 268 -17.94 30.23 -3.06
CA LEU A 268 -18.01 29.33 -4.21
C LEU A 268 -16.69 29.29 -5.00
N ARG A 269 -15.99 30.41 -5.13
CA ARG A 269 -14.64 30.44 -5.74
C ARG A 269 -13.64 29.65 -4.92
N GLN A 270 -13.59 29.84 -3.61
CA GLN A 270 -12.69 29.09 -2.73
C GLN A 270 -13.00 27.58 -2.76
N SER A 271 -14.27 27.19 -2.75
CA SER A 271 -14.66 25.78 -2.86
C SER A 271 -14.29 25.20 -4.24
N SER A 272 -14.43 25.96 -5.32
CA SER A 272 -13.98 25.57 -6.67
C SER A 272 -12.45 25.38 -6.73
N GLU A 273 -11.68 26.26 -6.10
CA GLU A 273 -10.22 26.12 -6.01
C GLU A 273 -9.81 24.88 -5.21
N ARG A 274 -10.46 24.63 -4.06
CA ARG A 274 -10.27 23.40 -3.28
C ARG A 274 -10.61 22.16 -4.11
N ALA A 275 -11.69 22.19 -4.88
CA ALA A 275 -12.06 21.10 -5.79
C ALA A 275 -10.98 20.88 -6.87
N ARG A 276 -10.46 21.93 -7.50
CA ARG A 276 -9.35 21.83 -8.46
C ARG A 276 -8.08 21.25 -7.85
N GLN A 277 -7.74 21.62 -6.61
CA GLN A 277 -6.60 21.04 -5.89
C GLN A 277 -6.80 19.54 -5.65
N LEU A 278 -7.99 19.12 -5.23
CA LEU A 278 -8.34 17.71 -5.07
C LEU A 278 -8.32 16.95 -6.40
N GLU A 279 -8.77 17.57 -7.50
CA GLU A 279 -8.67 16.97 -8.83
C GLU A 279 -7.20 16.79 -9.26
N ALA A 280 -6.33 17.75 -8.97
CA ALA A 280 -4.90 17.65 -9.27
C ALA A 280 -4.23 16.53 -8.46
N THR A 281 -4.55 16.38 -7.17
CA THR A 281 -4.04 15.26 -6.36
C THR A 281 -4.58 13.92 -6.84
N LEU A 282 -5.86 13.83 -7.22
CA LEU A 282 -6.44 12.63 -7.82
C LEU A 282 -5.75 12.27 -9.15
N GLN A 283 -5.45 13.25 -10.00
CA GLN A 283 -4.70 13.01 -11.24
C GLN A 283 -3.28 12.51 -10.95
N SER A 284 -2.60 13.07 -9.96
CA SER A 284 -1.28 12.59 -9.50
C SER A 284 -1.35 11.15 -8.99
N CYS A 285 -2.33 10.83 -8.15
CA CYS A 285 -2.57 9.45 -7.69
C CYS A 285 -2.88 8.50 -8.84
N ARG A 286 -3.65 8.92 -9.85
CA ARG A 286 -3.91 8.11 -11.05
C ARG A 286 -2.64 7.83 -11.86
N ARG A 287 -1.74 8.81 -12.00
CA ARG A 287 -0.44 8.62 -12.66
C ARG A 287 0.42 7.61 -11.90
N ARG A 288 0.55 7.76 -10.57
CA ARG A 288 1.26 6.80 -9.70
C ARG A 288 0.67 5.39 -9.78
N LEU A 289 -0.66 5.25 -9.86
CA LEU A 289 -1.30 3.95 -10.07
C LEU A 289 -0.98 3.35 -11.45
N GLY A 290 -0.83 4.18 -12.48
CA GLY A 290 -0.33 3.78 -13.80
C GLY A 290 1.09 3.23 -13.72
N GLU A 291 2.01 3.97 -13.09
CA GLU A 291 3.41 3.55 -12.87
C GLU A 291 3.48 2.24 -12.08
N LEU A 292 2.69 2.08 -11.02
CA LEU A 292 2.61 0.83 -10.26
C LEU A 292 2.12 -0.35 -11.11
N ARG A 293 1.20 -0.14 -12.05
CA ARG A 293 0.76 -1.20 -12.98
C ARG A 293 1.87 -1.57 -13.95
N GLU A 294 2.61 -0.60 -14.45
CA GLU A 294 3.76 -0.84 -15.34
C GLU A 294 4.88 -1.59 -14.62
N LEU A 295 5.21 -1.18 -13.39
CA LEU A 295 6.17 -1.88 -12.53
C LEU A 295 5.72 -3.33 -12.26
N ARG A 296 4.44 -3.56 -11.94
CA ARG A 296 3.90 -4.92 -11.79
C ARG A 296 4.04 -5.75 -13.08
N ARG A 297 3.82 -5.15 -14.25
CA ARG A 297 4.04 -5.82 -15.54
C ARG A 297 5.53 -6.16 -15.74
N GLN A 298 6.43 -5.24 -15.43
CA GLN A 298 7.88 -5.48 -15.52
C GLN A 298 8.32 -6.59 -14.57
N VAL A 299 7.81 -6.63 -13.34
CA VAL A 299 8.08 -7.72 -12.38
C VAL A 299 7.63 -9.06 -12.95
N ARG A 300 6.41 -9.17 -13.49
CA ARG A 300 5.93 -10.41 -14.14
C ARG A 300 6.82 -10.84 -15.30
N GLN A 301 7.25 -9.90 -16.14
CA GLN A 301 8.17 -10.21 -17.25
C GLN A 301 9.53 -10.70 -16.76
N LEU A 302 10.04 -10.18 -15.64
CA LEU A 302 11.28 -10.64 -15.02
C LEU A 302 11.08 -12.03 -14.37
N GLU A 303 9.95 -12.28 -13.73
CA GLU A 303 9.58 -13.58 -13.18
C GLU A 303 9.50 -14.65 -14.28
N GLU A 304 8.83 -14.36 -15.39
CA GLU A 304 8.74 -15.25 -16.57
C GLU A 304 10.13 -15.55 -17.15
N ARG A 305 10.99 -14.53 -17.28
CA ARG A 305 12.38 -14.72 -17.76
C ARG A 305 13.19 -15.58 -16.79
N ASN A 306 13.08 -15.33 -15.49
CA ASN A 306 13.76 -16.12 -14.45
C ASN A 306 13.28 -17.57 -14.43
N ALA A 307 11.97 -17.81 -14.58
CA ALA A 307 11.42 -19.15 -14.72
C ALA A 307 11.99 -19.86 -15.96
N GLY A 308 12.05 -19.17 -17.11
CA GLY A 308 12.69 -19.71 -18.31
C GLY A 308 14.19 -20.00 -18.14
N HIS A 309 14.92 -19.18 -17.38
CA HIS A 309 16.32 -19.46 -17.03
C HIS A 309 16.46 -20.68 -16.11
N ALA A 310 15.56 -20.85 -15.13
CA ALA A 310 15.54 -22.01 -14.25
C ALA A 310 15.23 -23.31 -15.03
N GLU A 311 14.28 -23.26 -15.96
CA GLU A 311 13.96 -24.40 -16.84
C GLU A 311 15.14 -24.80 -17.72
N ARG A 312 15.83 -23.83 -18.35
CA ARG A 312 17.04 -24.09 -19.13
C ARG A 312 18.15 -24.69 -18.26
N THR A 313 18.30 -24.20 -17.05
CA THR A 313 19.29 -24.74 -16.09
C THR A 313 18.96 -26.20 -15.76
N ARG A 314 17.69 -26.51 -15.47
CA ARG A 314 17.24 -27.89 -15.25
C ARG A 314 17.51 -28.79 -16.47
N GLN A 315 17.24 -28.31 -17.68
CA GLN A 315 17.52 -29.05 -18.92
C GLN A 315 19.02 -29.36 -19.06
N LEU A 316 19.88 -28.37 -18.84
CA LEU A 316 21.33 -28.55 -18.89
C LEU A 316 21.83 -29.49 -17.79
N GLU A 317 21.26 -29.45 -16.59
CA GLU A 317 21.56 -30.41 -15.52
C GLU A 317 21.15 -31.84 -15.88
N GLU A 318 20.01 -32.02 -16.55
CA GLU A 318 19.57 -33.33 -17.05
C GLU A 318 20.48 -33.85 -18.16
N GLU A 319 20.88 -32.98 -19.08
CA GLU A 319 21.88 -33.30 -20.11
C GLU A 319 23.22 -33.68 -19.49
N LEU A 320 23.67 -32.96 -18.45
CA LEU A 320 24.88 -33.29 -17.71
C LEU A 320 24.76 -34.65 -17.01
N ARG A 321 23.61 -34.96 -16.40
CA ARG A 321 23.36 -36.28 -15.80
C ARG A 321 23.41 -37.40 -16.85
N ARG A 322 22.80 -37.19 -18.02
CA ARG A 322 22.86 -38.14 -19.15
C ARG A 322 24.29 -38.30 -19.69
N ALA A 323 25.04 -37.21 -19.83
CA ALA A 323 26.44 -37.27 -20.22
C ALA A 323 27.28 -38.02 -19.16
N GLY A 324 26.99 -37.83 -17.88
CA GLY A 324 27.60 -38.56 -16.77
C GLY A 324 27.34 -40.07 -16.85
N SER A 325 26.10 -40.49 -17.12
CA SER A 325 25.78 -41.92 -17.27
C SER A 325 26.45 -42.55 -18.50
N LEU A 326 26.48 -41.83 -19.64
CA LEU A 326 27.20 -42.28 -20.84
C LEU A 326 28.71 -42.39 -20.61
N ARG A 327 29.31 -41.45 -19.88
CA ARG A 327 30.73 -41.53 -19.49
C ARG A 327 31.01 -42.75 -18.62
N ALA A 328 30.17 -43.02 -17.62
CA ALA A 328 30.30 -44.21 -16.79
C ALA A 328 30.22 -45.50 -17.63
N GLN A 329 29.30 -45.57 -18.60
CA GLN A 329 29.20 -46.70 -19.54
C GLN A 329 30.43 -46.83 -20.45
N LEU A 330 30.98 -45.71 -20.93
CA LEU A 330 32.23 -45.74 -21.71
C LEU A 330 33.42 -46.19 -20.86
N GLU A 331 33.48 -45.82 -19.59
CA GLU A 331 34.52 -46.30 -18.66
C GLU A 331 34.40 -47.80 -18.38
N THR A 332 33.19 -48.33 -18.22
CA THR A 332 33.01 -49.78 -18.06
C THR A 332 33.41 -50.54 -19.32
N GLN A 333 33.02 -50.06 -20.50
CA GLN A 333 33.45 -50.63 -21.78
C GLN A 333 34.97 -50.55 -21.98
N ARG A 334 35.61 -49.44 -21.60
CA ARG A 334 37.07 -49.30 -21.63
C ARG A 334 37.76 -50.32 -20.72
N ARG A 335 37.24 -50.55 -19.51
CA ARG A 335 37.77 -51.59 -18.60
C ARG A 335 37.63 -52.99 -19.20
N GLN A 336 36.48 -53.30 -19.80
CA GLN A 336 36.28 -54.58 -20.50
C GLN A 336 37.28 -54.77 -21.64
N VAL A 337 37.54 -53.72 -22.43
CA VAL A 337 38.56 -53.77 -23.49
C VAL A 337 39.96 -53.99 -22.92
N GLN A 338 40.32 -53.34 -21.81
CA GLN A 338 41.61 -53.54 -21.13
C GLN A 338 41.76 -54.96 -20.57
N GLU A 339 40.70 -55.51 -19.97
CA GLU A 339 40.67 -56.88 -19.47
C GLU A 339 40.85 -57.89 -20.61
N LEU A 340 40.12 -57.73 -21.71
CA LEU A 340 40.27 -58.58 -22.91
C LEU A 340 41.66 -58.44 -23.53
N GLN A 341 42.25 -57.24 -23.53
CA GLN A 341 43.63 -57.03 -23.98
C GLN A 341 44.63 -57.76 -23.09
N SER A 342 44.46 -57.73 -21.77
CA SER A 342 45.30 -58.48 -20.82
C SER A 342 45.17 -59.98 -21.05
N GLN A 343 43.95 -60.49 -21.21
CA GLN A 343 43.70 -61.91 -21.51
C GLN A 343 44.35 -62.32 -22.84
N TRP A 344 44.20 -61.49 -23.88
CA TRP A 344 44.85 -61.75 -25.16
C TRP A 344 46.37 -61.76 -25.04
N GLN A 345 46.96 -60.84 -24.27
CA GLN A 345 48.40 -60.83 -24.00
C GLN A 345 48.85 -62.08 -23.23
N GLU A 346 48.08 -62.53 -22.24
CA GLU A 346 48.35 -63.77 -21.50
C GLU A 346 48.30 -65.01 -22.40
N GLU A 347 47.28 -65.11 -23.26
CA GLU A 347 47.17 -66.19 -24.25
C GLU A 347 48.27 -66.13 -25.31
N ALA A 348 48.66 -64.93 -25.76
CA ALA A 348 49.81 -64.74 -26.64
C ALA A 348 51.11 -65.23 -25.98
N MET A 349 51.36 -64.85 -24.72
CA MET A 349 52.53 -65.32 -23.96
C MET A 349 52.50 -66.84 -23.72
N LYS A 350 51.33 -67.45 -23.51
CA LYS A 350 51.19 -68.91 -23.43
C LYS A 350 51.50 -69.57 -24.77
N ALA A 351 50.98 -69.02 -25.88
CA ALA A 351 51.27 -69.52 -27.21
C ALA A 351 52.77 -69.44 -27.53
N GLU A 352 53.45 -68.34 -27.18
CA GLU A 352 54.90 -68.20 -27.33
C GLU A 352 55.67 -69.26 -26.53
N LYS A 353 55.25 -69.55 -25.28
CA LYS A 353 55.84 -70.63 -24.47
C LYS A 353 55.68 -71.99 -25.15
N TRP A 354 54.48 -72.33 -25.63
CA TRP A 354 54.24 -73.59 -26.35
C TRP A 354 55.04 -73.67 -27.65
N LEU A 355 55.17 -72.58 -28.40
CA LEU A 355 56.02 -72.54 -29.59
C LEU A 355 57.49 -72.79 -29.25
N PHE A 356 57.99 -72.23 -28.16
CA PHE A 356 59.35 -72.51 -27.67
C PHE A 356 59.52 -73.97 -27.24
N GLU A 357 58.54 -74.55 -26.55
CA GLU A 357 58.56 -75.96 -26.16
C GLU A 357 58.51 -76.90 -27.38
N CYS A 358 57.66 -76.62 -28.37
CA CYS A 358 57.61 -77.35 -29.63
C CYS A 358 58.97 -77.31 -30.34
N ARG A 359 59.58 -76.12 -30.48
CA ARG A 359 60.92 -75.98 -31.08
C ARG A 359 61.97 -76.78 -30.32
N ASN A 360 61.98 -76.73 -28.99
CA ASN A 360 62.91 -77.52 -28.18
C ASN A 360 62.71 -79.03 -28.36
N LEU A 361 61.46 -79.48 -28.52
CA LEU A 361 61.14 -80.88 -28.78
C LEU A 361 61.53 -81.28 -30.21
N GLU A 362 61.30 -80.42 -31.20
CA GLU A 362 61.78 -80.58 -32.57
C GLU A 362 63.30 -80.72 -32.60
N GLU A 363 64.04 -79.84 -31.94
CA GLU A 363 65.50 -79.91 -31.82
C GLU A 363 65.97 -81.22 -31.16
N LYS A 364 65.28 -81.69 -30.12
CA LYS A 364 65.58 -82.99 -29.49
C LYS A 364 65.29 -84.17 -30.41
N CYS A 365 64.16 -84.14 -31.13
CA CYS A 365 63.83 -85.14 -32.15
C CYS A 365 64.90 -85.16 -33.24
N ASP A 366 65.35 -84.00 -33.71
CA ASP A 366 66.41 -83.86 -34.71
C ASP A 366 67.76 -84.39 -34.22
N LEU A 367 68.07 -84.25 -32.93
CA LEU A 367 69.27 -84.87 -32.35
C LEU A 367 69.15 -86.40 -32.32
N VAL A 368 68.01 -86.92 -31.89
CA VAL A 368 67.76 -88.37 -31.86
C VAL A 368 67.74 -88.97 -33.26
N THR A 369 67.19 -88.28 -34.27
CA THR A 369 67.23 -88.74 -35.66
C THR A 369 68.66 -88.77 -36.18
N LYS A 370 69.48 -87.75 -35.92
CA LYS A 370 70.91 -87.74 -36.25
C LYS A 370 71.67 -88.88 -35.56
N GLU A 371 71.40 -89.16 -34.28
CA GLU A 371 71.99 -90.29 -33.57
C GLU A 371 71.55 -91.63 -34.16
N LYS A 372 70.27 -91.79 -34.49
CA LYS A 372 69.74 -92.97 -35.19
C LYS A 372 70.43 -93.15 -36.54
N GLU A 373 70.60 -92.09 -37.33
CA GLU A 373 71.31 -92.13 -38.61
C GLU A 373 72.78 -92.55 -38.43
N ARG A 374 73.47 -92.03 -37.41
CA ARG A 374 74.84 -92.46 -37.06
C ARG A 374 74.89 -93.95 -36.70
N LEU A 375 74.00 -94.42 -35.83
CA LEU A 375 73.93 -95.85 -35.45
C LEU A 375 73.58 -96.75 -36.64
N LEU A 376 72.72 -96.29 -37.56
CA LEU A 376 72.42 -97.00 -38.80
C LEU A 376 73.66 -97.10 -39.69
N ALA A 377 74.41 -96.01 -39.84
CA ALA A 377 75.67 -95.99 -40.58
C ALA A 377 76.74 -96.88 -39.94
N GLU A 378 76.89 -96.85 -38.61
CA GLU A 378 77.78 -97.76 -37.88
C GLU A 378 77.36 -99.23 -38.07
N ARG A 379 76.07 -99.53 -37.95
CA ARG A 379 75.52 -100.86 -38.22
C ARG A 379 75.79 -101.30 -39.65
N ASP A 380 75.59 -100.43 -40.64
CA ASP A 380 75.84 -100.76 -42.04
C ASP A 380 77.32 -100.99 -42.32
N SER A 381 78.21 -100.16 -41.78
CA SER A 381 79.66 -100.40 -41.84
C SER A 381 80.06 -101.72 -41.18
N LEU A 382 79.46 -102.07 -40.02
CA LEU A 382 79.69 -103.35 -39.38
C LEU A 382 79.13 -104.54 -40.18
N ARG A 383 78.00 -104.36 -40.88
CA ARG A 383 77.45 -105.37 -41.80
C ARG A 383 78.36 -105.56 -43.00
N GLU A 384 78.82 -104.48 -43.63
CA GLU A 384 79.80 -104.48 -44.71
C GLU A 384 81.08 -105.20 -44.28
N ALA A 385 81.65 -104.86 -43.11
CA ALA A 385 82.82 -105.55 -42.57
C ALA A 385 82.57 -107.05 -42.31
N ASN A 386 81.37 -107.44 -41.83
CA ASN A 386 81.01 -108.85 -41.69
C ASN A 386 80.86 -109.56 -43.04
N GLU A 387 80.29 -108.90 -44.05
CA GLU A 387 80.18 -109.40 -45.41
C GLU A 387 81.55 -109.56 -46.06
N GLU A 388 82.45 -108.59 -45.91
CA GLU A 388 83.85 -108.69 -46.34
C GLU A 388 84.58 -109.85 -45.67
N LEU A 389 84.39 -110.06 -44.36
CA LEU A 389 84.94 -111.22 -43.65
C LEU A 389 84.36 -112.55 -44.17
N ARG A 390 83.06 -112.60 -44.49
CA ARG A 390 82.42 -113.77 -45.13
C ARG A 390 82.95 -114.00 -46.54
N CYS A 391 83.14 -112.94 -47.33
CA CYS A 391 83.73 -113.01 -48.67
C CYS A 391 85.20 -113.44 -48.63
N ALA A 392 85.98 -112.98 -47.65
CA ALA A 392 87.36 -113.42 -47.42
C ALA A 392 87.45 -114.89 -47.00
N GLN A 393 86.40 -115.44 -46.38
CA GLN A 393 86.28 -116.88 -46.08
C GLN A 393 85.83 -117.72 -47.29
N LEU A 394 85.40 -117.11 -48.40
CA LEU A 394 84.72 -117.79 -49.52
C LEU A 394 85.38 -117.63 -50.90
N GLN A 395 86.71 -117.75 -51.06
CA GLN A 395 87.31 -118.28 -52.31
C GLN A 395 88.71 -118.90 -52.12
N PRO A 396 89.12 -119.98 -52.86
CA PRO A 396 88.34 -120.80 -53.80
C PRO A 396 88.52 -122.34 -53.67
N ARG A 397 87.44 -123.09 -53.93
CA ARG A 397 87.50 -124.41 -54.59
C ARG A 397 86.26 -124.62 -55.49
N GLY A 398 86.47 -124.52 -56.82
CA GLY A 398 85.82 -125.34 -57.86
C GLY A 398 84.35 -125.07 -58.28
N LEU A 399 84.20 -124.34 -59.39
CA LEU A 399 83.33 -124.51 -60.59
C LEU A 399 82.19 -125.58 -60.61
N THR A 400 80.95 -125.14 -60.95
CA THR A 400 80.04 -125.59 -62.06
C THR A 400 78.70 -124.82 -61.94
N GLN A 401 78.37 -123.85 -62.81
CA GLN A 401 77.56 -123.95 -64.07
C GLN A 401 76.16 -124.57 -63.82
N ALA A 402 75.05 -123.83 -63.81
CA ALA A 402 74.22 -123.31 -64.92
C ALA A 402 72.94 -122.73 -64.24
N ASP A 403 72.08 -121.84 -64.73
CA ASP A 403 71.81 -121.24 -66.02
C ASP A 403 70.90 -120.00 -65.79
N LEU A 404 71.15 -118.92 -66.55
CA LEU A 404 70.21 -118.11 -67.36
C LEU A 404 68.96 -117.48 -66.68
N SER A 405 68.52 -116.24 -66.95
CA SER A 405 68.94 -115.17 -67.86
C SER A 405 67.91 -114.01 -67.83
N LEU A 406 68.41 -112.77 -67.93
CA LEU A 406 67.92 -111.59 -68.71
C LEU A 406 66.53 -111.00 -68.36
N ASP A 407 66.40 -109.76 -67.84
CA ASP A 407 66.68 -108.40 -68.37
C ASP A 407 65.44 -107.68 -68.98
N PRO A 408 65.45 -106.34 -69.14
CA PRO A 408 64.30 -105.48 -68.80
C PRO A 408 63.67 -104.67 -69.97
N THR A 409 62.49 -104.06 -69.71
CA THR A 409 61.86 -102.87 -70.38
C THR A 409 61.38 -103.00 -71.85
N PRO A 410 60.72 -102.00 -72.48
CA PRO A 410 59.35 -101.50 -72.32
C PRO A 410 58.49 -101.52 -73.65
N SER A 411 57.24 -101.05 -73.57
CA SER A 411 56.37 -100.50 -74.65
C SER A 411 55.66 -101.39 -75.69
N GLY A 412 54.34 -101.20 -75.82
CA GLY A 412 53.68 -101.02 -77.13
C GLY A 412 52.75 -102.11 -77.67
N LEU A 413 51.45 -101.77 -77.69
CA LEU A 413 50.40 -102.10 -78.69
C LEU A 413 49.65 -103.46 -78.66
N GLU A 414 48.33 -103.29 -78.53
CA GLU A 414 47.21 -103.95 -79.26
C GLU A 414 46.67 -105.32 -78.82
N ASN A 415 45.49 -105.24 -78.19
CA ASN A 415 44.21 -105.88 -78.58
C ASN A 415 44.27 -107.20 -79.38
N LEU A 416 43.68 -108.27 -78.83
CA LEU A 416 42.31 -108.74 -79.16
C LEU A 416 42.17 -110.25 -78.85
N ALA A 417 41.12 -110.58 -78.08
CA ALA A 417 40.47 -111.90 -77.97
C ALA A 417 41.31 -113.06 -77.38
N ALA A 418 41.03 -113.50 -76.15
CA ALA A 418 39.98 -114.50 -75.86
C ALA A 418 40.24 -115.78 -76.68
N GLU A 419 40.74 -116.87 -76.13
CA GLU A 419 40.17 -117.68 -75.06
C GLU A 419 41.26 -118.63 -74.54
N ILE A 420 41.09 -119.14 -73.31
CA ILE A 420 42.02 -119.98 -72.51
C ILE A 420 42.90 -119.15 -71.57
N LEU A 421 42.37 -118.78 -70.39
CA LEU A 421 43.14 -118.12 -69.32
C LEU A 421 43.41 -119.08 -68.12
N PRO A 422 44.70 -119.32 -67.79
CA PRO A 422 45.17 -119.98 -66.56
C PRO A 422 44.75 -119.27 -65.25
N ALA A 423 44.70 -120.01 -64.13
CA ALA A 423 44.22 -119.53 -62.83
C ALA A 423 44.98 -118.29 -62.28
N GLU A 424 46.26 -118.17 -62.60
CA GLU A 424 47.13 -117.05 -62.18
C GLU A 424 46.68 -115.70 -62.79
N LEU A 425 46.13 -115.72 -64.01
CA LEU A 425 45.58 -114.52 -64.64
C LEU A 425 44.20 -114.12 -64.08
N ARG A 426 43.47 -115.04 -63.46
CA ARG A 426 42.22 -114.70 -62.74
C ARG A 426 42.52 -114.00 -61.41
N GLU A 427 43.57 -114.40 -60.71
CA GLU A 427 44.00 -113.74 -59.46
C GLU A 427 44.55 -112.33 -59.71
N THR A 428 45.37 -112.13 -60.73
CA THR A 428 45.84 -110.78 -61.09
C THR A 428 44.71 -109.88 -61.56
N LEU A 429 43.76 -110.41 -62.34
CA LEU A 429 42.58 -109.66 -62.78
C LEU A 429 41.65 -109.32 -61.59
N LEU A 430 41.49 -110.21 -60.61
CA LEU A 430 40.79 -109.90 -59.35
C LEU A 430 41.51 -108.85 -58.51
N ARG A 431 42.85 -108.92 -58.39
CA ARG A 431 43.65 -107.89 -57.69
C ARG A 431 43.53 -106.53 -58.38
N LEU A 432 43.69 -106.48 -59.70
CA LEU A 432 43.52 -105.26 -60.49
C LEU A 432 42.08 -104.75 -60.47
N GLN A 433 41.06 -105.61 -60.38
CA GLN A 433 39.67 -105.20 -60.19
C GLN A 433 39.43 -104.62 -58.79
N LEU A 434 40.03 -105.18 -57.74
CA LEU A 434 39.96 -104.62 -56.38
C LEU A 434 40.73 -103.30 -56.28
N GLU A 435 41.89 -103.20 -56.94
CA GLU A 435 42.69 -101.99 -57.02
C GLU A 435 41.96 -100.90 -57.81
N ASN A 436 41.38 -101.21 -58.97
CA ASN A 436 40.53 -100.27 -59.71
C ASN A 436 39.31 -99.84 -58.91
N LYS A 437 38.65 -100.75 -58.17
CA LYS A 437 37.55 -100.38 -57.27
C LYS A 437 38.02 -99.42 -56.18
N ARG A 438 39.20 -99.66 -55.61
CA ARG A 438 39.80 -98.78 -54.59
C ARG A 438 40.18 -97.42 -55.18
N LEU A 439 40.80 -97.37 -56.36
CA LEU A 439 41.14 -96.13 -57.05
C LEU A 439 39.89 -95.34 -57.43
N CYS A 440 38.83 -95.99 -57.94
CA CYS A 440 37.55 -95.33 -58.20
C CYS A 440 36.92 -94.74 -56.94
N GLN A 441 37.01 -95.44 -55.79
CA GLN A 441 36.53 -94.92 -54.51
C GLN A 441 37.37 -93.74 -54.01
N GLN A 442 38.69 -93.80 -54.19
CA GLN A 442 39.60 -92.69 -53.87
C GLN A 442 39.33 -91.47 -54.76
N GLU A 443 39.20 -91.65 -56.07
CA GLU A 443 38.82 -90.58 -56.99
C GLU A 443 37.44 -89.97 -56.65
N ALA A 444 36.47 -90.79 -56.24
CA ALA A 444 35.16 -90.30 -55.82
C ALA A 444 35.28 -89.45 -54.53
N ALA A 445 36.03 -89.93 -53.53
CA ALA A 445 36.27 -89.18 -52.30
C ALA A 445 37.06 -87.87 -52.55
N ASP A 446 38.01 -87.89 -53.48
CA ASP A 446 38.77 -86.69 -53.86
C ASP A 446 37.91 -85.71 -54.67
N ARG A 447 36.97 -86.19 -55.50
CA ARG A 447 35.95 -85.34 -56.15
C ARG A 447 35.02 -84.70 -55.12
N GLU A 448 34.54 -85.45 -54.14
CA GLU A 448 33.71 -84.90 -53.05
C GLU A 448 34.46 -83.82 -52.25
N ARG A 449 35.73 -84.07 -51.87
CA ARG A 449 36.58 -83.05 -51.23
C ARG A 449 36.80 -81.82 -52.09
N GLN A 450 37.00 -82.00 -53.40
CA GLN A 450 37.11 -80.88 -54.33
C GLN A 450 35.83 -80.05 -54.38
N GLU A 451 34.66 -80.70 -54.42
CA GLU A 451 33.36 -80.00 -54.37
C GLU A 451 33.14 -79.26 -53.04
N GLU A 452 33.50 -79.86 -51.91
CA GLU A 452 33.43 -79.22 -50.59
C GLU A 452 34.34 -77.98 -50.50
N LEU A 453 35.58 -78.09 -50.97
CA LEU A 453 36.50 -76.96 -51.06
C LEU A 453 35.98 -75.88 -52.01
N GLN A 454 35.36 -76.25 -53.13
CA GLN A 454 34.70 -75.31 -54.04
C GLN A 454 33.55 -74.58 -53.34
N ARG A 455 32.69 -75.28 -52.60
CA ARG A 455 31.60 -74.67 -51.82
C ARG A 455 32.14 -73.69 -50.77
N HIS A 456 33.17 -74.06 -50.02
CA HIS A 456 33.80 -73.16 -49.05
C HIS A 456 34.45 -71.94 -49.71
N LEU A 457 35.10 -72.11 -50.87
CA LEU A 457 35.62 -70.98 -51.63
C LEU A 457 34.50 -70.06 -52.13
N GLU A 458 33.39 -70.60 -52.61
CA GLU A 458 32.24 -69.80 -53.00
C GLU A 458 31.61 -69.05 -51.82
N GLU A 459 31.46 -69.69 -50.66
CA GLU A 459 30.96 -69.07 -49.44
C GLU A 459 31.89 -67.94 -48.95
N ALA A 460 33.20 -68.21 -48.89
CA ALA A 460 34.21 -67.21 -48.55
C ALA A 460 34.20 -66.05 -49.55
N ASN A 461 34.05 -66.34 -50.84
CA ASN A 461 33.90 -65.31 -51.87
C ASN A 461 32.62 -64.51 -51.67
N ARG A 462 31.45 -65.14 -51.42
CA ARG A 462 30.19 -64.42 -51.14
C ARG A 462 30.33 -63.52 -49.92
N ALA A 463 30.95 -64.00 -48.84
CA ALA A 463 31.24 -63.21 -47.66
C ALA A 463 32.19 -62.03 -47.95
N ARG A 464 33.25 -62.27 -48.74
CA ARG A 464 34.19 -61.22 -49.17
C ARG A 464 33.48 -60.14 -49.98
N HIS A 465 32.67 -60.51 -50.97
CA HIS A 465 31.86 -59.55 -51.73
C HIS A 465 30.89 -58.79 -50.83
N GLY A 466 30.26 -59.46 -49.85
CA GLY A 466 29.43 -58.80 -48.85
C GLY A 466 30.18 -57.72 -48.07
N LEU A 467 31.37 -58.04 -47.56
CA LEU A 467 32.23 -57.09 -46.87
C LEU A 467 32.74 -55.96 -47.79
N GLU A 468 33.10 -56.27 -49.03
CA GLU A 468 33.52 -55.27 -50.03
C GLU A 468 32.38 -54.29 -50.34
N THR A 469 31.15 -54.77 -50.48
CA THR A 469 29.99 -53.88 -50.70
C THR A 469 29.69 -53.00 -49.48
N GLN A 470 29.76 -53.56 -48.27
CA GLN A 470 29.61 -52.79 -47.03
C GLN A 470 30.73 -51.75 -46.88
N HIS A 471 31.98 -52.13 -47.18
CA HIS A 471 33.12 -51.22 -47.16
C HIS A 471 32.95 -50.08 -48.17
N ARG A 472 32.45 -50.38 -49.38
CA ARG A 472 32.14 -49.36 -50.39
C ARG A 472 31.05 -48.39 -49.92
N LEU A 473 29.99 -48.90 -49.30
CA LEU A 473 28.91 -48.07 -48.73
C LEU A 473 29.42 -47.21 -47.57
N ASN A 474 30.23 -47.78 -46.67
CA ASN A 474 30.84 -47.03 -45.57
C ASN A 474 31.80 -45.95 -46.10
N GLN A 475 32.57 -46.24 -47.15
CA GLN A 475 33.42 -45.23 -47.82
C GLN A 475 32.59 -44.11 -48.43
N GLN A 476 31.45 -44.42 -49.07
CA GLN A 476 30.51 -43.43 -49.59
C GLN A 476 29.95 -42.56 -48.46
N GLN A 477 29.46 -43.16 -47.38
CA GLN A 477 28.96 -42.44 -46.21
C GLN A 477 30.04 -41.57 -45.55
N LEU A 478 31.27 -42.08 -45.43
CA LEU A 478 32.40 -41.29 -44.94
C LEU A 478 32.74 -40.12 -45.88
N SER A 479 32.64 -40.31 -47.19
CA SER A 479 32.85 -39.22 -48.16
C SER A 479 31.73 -38.17 -48.10
N GLU A 480 30.49 -38.58 -47.89
CA GLU A 480 29.33 -37.69 -47.71
C GLU A 480 29.44 -36.92 -46.39
N LEU A 481 29.79 -37.59 -45.29
CA LEU A 481 30.02 -36.94 -44.00
C LEU A 481 31.23 -35.99 -44.06
N ARG A 482 32.30 -36.35 -44.77
CA ARG A 482 33.43 -35.45 -45.01
C ARG A 482 33.02 -34.23 -45.82
N ALA A 483 32.24 -34.40 -46.90
CA ALA A 483 31.70 -33.29 -47.67
C ALA A 483 30.80 -32.39 -46.82
N GLN A 484 29.92 -32.96 -45.98
CA GLN A 484 29.09 -32.20 -45.05
C GLN A 484 29.93 -31.44 -44.01
N VAL A 485 30.99 -32.05 -43.48
CA VAL A 485 31.92 -31.37 -42.57
C VAL A 485 32.69 -30.28 -43.29
N GLU A 486 33.14 -30.49 -44.52
CA GLU A 486 33.80 -29.47 -45.34
C GLU A 486 32.85 -28.32 -45.69
N ASP A 487 31.58 -28.59 -45.99
CA ASP A 487 30.57 -27.57 -46.26
C ASP A 487 30.21 -26.79 -44.98
N LEU A 488 30.13 -27.46 -43.83
CA LEU A 488 29.97 -26.80 -42.54
C LEU A 488 31.21 -26.00 -42.15
N GLN A 489 32.41 -26.49 -42.43
CA GLN A 489 33.66 -25.76 -42.24
C GLN A 489 33.74 -24.55 -43.15
N LYS A 490 33.37 -24.68 -44.44
CA LYS A 490 33.28 -23.56 -45.38
C LYS A 490 32.21 -22.56 -44.95
N ALA A 491 31.03 -23.00 -44.52
CA ALA A 491 29.99 -22.11 -43.99
C ALA A 491 30.47 -21.39 -42.72
N LEU A 492 31.18 -22.08 -41.82
CA LEU A 492 31.79 -21.49 -40.64
C LEU A 492 32.94 -20.54 -40.99
N GLN A 493 33.69 -20.81 -42.06
CA GLN A 493 34.82 -20.01 -42.51
C GLN A 493 34.40 -18.87 -43.44
N GLU A 494 33.23 -18.93 -44.08
CA GLU A 494 32.57 -17.81 -44.76
C GLU A 494 31.86 -16.88 -43.78
N GLN A 495 31.25 -17.45 -42.72
CA GLN A 495 30.82 -16.69 -41.55
C GLN A 495 32.04 -16.11 -40.83
N GLY A 496 33.12 -16.88 -40.73
CA GLY A 496 34.42 -16.51 -40.20
C GLY A 496 35.08 -15.40 -41.00
N ALA A 497 35.19 -15.46 -42.33
CA ALA A 497 35.84 -14.44 -43.14
C ALA A 497 35.05 -13.12 -43.22
N LYS A 498 33.72 -13.18 -43.12
CA LYS A 498 32.88 -11.96 -42.93
C LYS A 498 32.98 -11.42 -41.50
N ALA A 499 33.38 -12.25 -40.54
CA ALA A 499 33.52 -11.93 -39.14
C ALA A 499 34.98 -11.60 -38.72
N GLU A 500 36.02 -12.09 -39.35
CA GLU A 500 37.37 -12.07 -38.79
C GLU A 500 38.06 -10.72 -39.02
N ASP A 501 37.70 -9.98 -40.08
CA ASP A 501 38.19 -8.61 -40.28
C ASP A 501 37.31 -7.53 -39.62
N ALA A 502 36.04 -7.84 -39.33
CA ALA A 502 35.09 -6.87 -38.78
C ALA A 502 34.66 -7.16 -37.33
N THR A 503 34.51 -8.41 -36.90
CA THR A 503 33.92 -8.78 -35.60
C THR A 503 34.87 -8.84 -34.42
N PRO A 504 36.16 -9.20 -34.48
CA PRO A 504 37.00 -9.10 -33.27
C PRO A 504 37.24 -7.62 -32.92
N THR A 505 37.37 -6.73 -33.90
CA THR A 505 37.43 -5.27 -33.70
C THR A 505 36.08 -4.69 -33.29
N LEU A 506 34.97 -5.14 -33.89
CA LEU A 506 33.62 -4.63 -33.56
C LEU A 506 33.05 -5.24 -32.27
N LEU A 507 33.47 -6.44 -31.85
CA LEU A 507 33.16 -7.02 -30.54
C LEU A 507 34.03 -6.39 -29.46
N LYS A 508 35.32 -6.15 -29.69
CA LYS A 508 36.15 -5.37 -28.76
C LYS A 508 35.61 -3.95 -28.61
N ARG A 509 35.27 -3.29 -29.71
CA ARG A 509 34.64 -1.96 -29.70
C ARG A 509 33.26 -1.98 -29.04
N LYS A 510 32.43 -3.00 -29.28
CA LYS A 510 31.16 -3.16 -28.55
C LYS A 510 31.37 -3.44 -27.06
N LEU A 511 32.39 -4.20 -26.69
CA LEU A 511 32.73 -4.47 -25.30
C LEU A 511 33.22 -3.18 -24.62
N GLU A 512 34.07 -2.40 -25.29
CA GLU A 512 34.52 -1.08 -24.86
C GLU A 512 33.35 -0.10 -24.77
N ASP A 513 32.44 -0.07 -25.74
CA ASP A 513 31.21 0.73 -25.72
C ASP A 513 30.28 0.29 -24.59
N HIS A 514 30.18 -1.02 -24.30
CA HIS A 514 29.40 -1.53 -23.17
C HIS A 514 30.03 -1.20 -21.82
N LEU A 515 31.37 -1.24 -21.73
CA LEU A 515 32.11 -0.82 -20.53
C LEU A 515 32.00 0.69 -20.32
N GLN A 516 32.04 1.49 -21.39
CA GLN A 516 31.81 2.93 -21.32
C GLN A 516 30.38 3.24 -20.90
N LYS A 517 29.38 2.57 -21.49
CA LYS A 517 27.96 2.73 -21.07
C LYS A 517 27.71 2.28 -19.64
N LEU A 518 28.40 1.24 -19.18
CA LEU A 518 28.35 0.81 -17.79
C LEU A 518 28.93 1.91 -16.88
N HIS A 519 30.09 2.46 -17.25
CA HIS A 519 30.73 3.53 -16.49
C HIS A 519 29.89 4.83 -16.49
N GLU A 520 29.30 5.20 -17.61
CA GLU A 520 28.36 6.33 -17.73
C GLU A 520 27.12 6.10 -16.87
N ALA A 521 26.54 4.89 -16.90
CA ALA A 521 25.42 4.54 -16.05
C ALA A 521 25.79 4.56 -14.56
N ASP A 522 26.99 4.12 -14.20
CA ASP A 522 27.50 4.17 -12.81
C ASP A 522 27.69 5.62 -12.35
N LEU A 523 28.22 6.50 -13.21
CA LEU A 523 28.33 7.93 -12.93
C LEU A 523 26.97 8.61 -12.83
N GLU A 524 26.00 8.24 -13.67
CA GLU A 524 24.62 8.72 -13.55
C GLU A 524 23.94 8.21 -12.30
N LEU A 525 24.18 6.96 -11.89
CA LEU A 525 23.70 6.42 -10.63
C LEU A 525 24.35 7.11 -9.44
N GLN A 526 25.63 7.44 -9.49
CA GLN A 526 26.31 8.23 -8.46
C GLN A 526 25.71 9.64 -8.38
N ARG A 527 25.55 10.35 -9.49
CA ARG A 527 24.88 11.66 -9.51
C ARG A 527 23.44 11.61 -9.01
N LYS A 528 22.70 10.55 -9.35
CA LYS A 528 21.34 10.33 -8.83
C LYS A 528 21.35 10.02 -7.34
N ARG A 529 22.35 9.30 -6.83
CA ARG A 529 22.54 9.04 -5.39
C ARG A 529 22.88 10.34 -4.66
N GLU A 530 23.82 11.12 -5.17
CA GLU A 530 24.18 12.44 -4.64
C GLU A 530 22.98 13.39 -4.68
N TYR A 531 22.22 13.42 -5.78
CA TYR A 531 21.00 14.23 -5.86
C TYR A 531 19.88 13.72 -4.93
N ILE A 532 19.77 12.40 -4.73
CA ILE A 532 18.86 11.84 -3.72
C ILE A 532 19.34 12.23 -2.32
N GLU A 533 20.63 12.23 -2.04
CA GLU A 533 21.23 12.65 -0.77
C GLU A 533 21.11 14.17 -0.53
N GLU A 534 21.08 14.98 -1.59
CA GLU A 534 20.79 16.43 -1.54
C GLU A 534 19.29 16.73 -1.40
N LEU A 535 18.41 15.87 -1.96
CA LEU A 535 16.95 15.99 -1.88
C LEU A 535 16.37 15.36 -0.61
N GLU A 536 17.04 14.36 -0.06
CA GLU A 536 16.81 13.90 1.30
C GLU A 536 17.28 15.05 2.18
N PRO A 537 16.37 15.79 2.85
CA PRO A 537 16.83 16.75 3.84
C PRO A 537 17.72 15.98 4.81
N PRO A 538 18.86 16.54 5.25
CA PRO A 538 19.60 15.91 6.33
C PRO A 538 18.54 15.61 7.38
N THR A 539 18.47 14.35 7.82
CA THR A 539 17.65 13.97 8.97
C THR A 539 18.30 14.65 10.15
N ASP A 540 18.10 15.97 10.21
CA ASP A 540 18.74 16.85 11.13
C ASP A 540 18.27 16.35 12.46
N SER A 541 19.21 16.25 13.38
CA SER A 541 18.93 16.12 14.81
C SER A 541 17.80 17.06 15.26
N SER A 542 17.54 18.18 14.56
CA SER A 542 16.41 19.08 14.78
C SER A 542 15.03 18.46 14.48
N THR A 543 14.86 17.72 13.38
CA THR A 543 13.59 17.07 13.02
C THR A 543 13.31 15.87 13.90
N ALA A 544 14.34 15.07 14.21
CA ALA A 544 14.25 13.96 15.16
C ALA A 544 13.92 14.45 16.57
N ARG A 545 14.62 15.49 17.07
CA ARG A 545 14.30 16.13 18.36
C ARG A 545 12.91 16.73 18.38
N ARG A 546 12.46 17.33 17.27
CA ARG A 546 11.10 17.89 17.21
C ARG A 546 10.04 16.80 17.28
N ILE A 547 10.30 15.64 16.69
CA ILE A 547 9.42 14.47 16.81
C ILE A 547 9.42 13.95 18.25
N GLU A 548 10.57 13.83 18.90
CA GLU A 548 10.66 13.43 20.32
C GLU A 548 9.93 14.42 21.24
N GLU A 549 10.13 15.73 21.06
CA GLU A 549 9.43 16.78 21.82
C GLU A 549 7.91 16.71 21.65
N LEU A 550 7.44 16.44 20.42
CA LEU A 550 6.02 16.28 20.13
C LEU A 550 5.46 14.98 20.72
N GLN A 551 6.24 13.91 20.74
CA GLN A 551 5.87 12.65 21.39
C GLN A 551 5.76 12.82 22.91
N ASP A 552 6.72 13.51 23.54
CA ASP A 552 6.69 13.81 24.97
C ASP A 552 5.51 14.73 25.33
N SER A 553 5.22 15.73 24.50
CA SER A 553 4.05 16.58 24.67
C SER A 553 2.75 15.82 24.52
N LEU A 554 2.69 14.82 23.62
CA LEU A 554 1.50 13.98 23.45
C LEU A 554 1.30 13.09 24.68
N GLN A 555 2.36 12.43 25.15
CA GLN A 555 2.31 11.59 26.35
C GLN A 555 1.88 12.36 27.60
N LYS A 556 2.35 13.60 27.77
CA LYS A 556 1.88 14.48 28.86
C LYS A 556 0.39 14.76 28.74
N LYS A 557 -0.11 15.09 27.55
CA LYS A 557 -1.56 15.34 27.33
C LYS A 557 -2.40 14.08 27.54
N ASP A 558 -1.91 12.91 27.18
CA ASP A 558 -2.58 11.64 27.43
C ASP A 558 -2.67 11.33 28.93
N ALA A 559 -1.60 11.60 29.69
CA ALA A 559 -1.61 11.47 31.15
C ALA A 559 -2.58 12.46 31.81
N ASP A 560 -2.62 13.71 31.34
CA ASP A 560 -3.57 14.72 31.83
C ASP A 560 -5.02 14.34 31.50
N LEU A 561 -5.29 13.81 30.31
CA LEU A 561 -6.59 13.28 29.92
C LEU A 561 -7.02 12.13 30.82
N GLN A 562 -6.14 11.17 31.10
CA GLN A 562 -6.42 10.07 32.02
C GLN A 562 -6.71 10.57 33.44
N ALA A 563 -5.94 11.53 33.94
CA ALA A 563 -6.19 12.14 35.25
C ALA A 563 -7.55 12.86 35.30
N MET A 564 -7.93 13.54 34.21
CA MET A 564 -9.24 14.18 34.08
C MET A 564 -10.37 13.15 34.02
N GLU A 565 -10.21 12.07 33.25
CA GLU A 565 -11.17 10.96 33.18
C GLU A 565 -11.37 10.30 34.56
N GLU A 566 -10.31 10.08 35.32
CA GLU A 566 -10.41 9.57 36.69
C GLU A 566 -11.18 10.52 37.61
N ARG A 567 -10.95 11.83 37.49
CA ARG A 567 -11.70 12.85 38.26
C ARG A 567 -13.18 12.84 37.88
N TYR A 568 -13.49 12.80 36.58
CA TYR A 568 -14.87 12.70 36.11
C TYR A 568 -15.54 11.41 36.58
N ARG A 569 -14.83 10.28 36.54
CA ARG A 569 -15.33 9.00 37.07
C ARG A 569 -15.68 9.12 38.54
N ARG A 570 -14.80 9.72 39.37
CA ARG A 570 -15.08 9.98 40.79
C ARG A 570 -16.29 10.89 41.01
N TYR A 571 -16.46 11.93 40.20
CA TYR A 571 -17.65 12.80 40.30
C TYR A 571 -18.94 12.06 39.92
N VAL A 572 -18.91 11.26 38.87
CA VAL A 572 -20.04 10.43 38.45
C VAL A 572 -20.38 9.39 39.52
N ASP A 573 -19.39 8.74 40.12
CA ASP A 573 -19.61 7.77 41.19
C ASP A 573 -20.18 8.43 42.45
N LYS A 574 -19.72 9.64 42.78
CA LYS A 574 -20.28 10.43 43.88
C LYS A 574 -21.71 10.87 43.59
N ALA A 575 -22.03 11.30 42.36
CA ALA A 575 -23.38 11.63 41.94
C ALA A 575 -24.31 10.40 41.98
N ARG A 576 -23.84 9.23 41.53
CA ARG A 576 -24.58 7.96 41.64
C ARG A 576 -24.85 7.60 43.09
N SER A 577 -23.86 7.73 43.97
CA SER A 577 -24.03 7.50 45.41
C SER A 577 -25.06 8.45 46.03
N VAL A 578 -25.01 9.74 45.67
CA VAL A 578 -25.99 10.74 46.13
C VAL A 578 -27.40 10.43 45.63
N ILE A 579 -27.57 10.11 44.34
CA ILE A 579 -28.87 9.68 43.77
C ILE A 579 -29.39 8.43 44.50
N GLN A 580 -28.51 7.46 44.79
CA GLN A 580 -28.87 6.24 45.49
C GLN A 580 -29.26 6.48 46.95
N THR A 581 -28.72 7.51 47.60
CA THR A 581 -29.14 7.96 48.95
C THR A 581 -30.37 8.87 48.95
N LEU A 582 -30.68 9.51 47.81
CA LEU A 582 -31.80 10.45 47.64
C LEU A 582 -33.02 9.84 46.95
N GLU A 583 -33.07 8.52 46.70
CA GLU A 583 -34.30 7.82 46.32
C GLU A 583 -35.08 7.36 47.59
N PRO A 584 -36.03 8.14 48.12
CA PRO A 584 -37.11 7.57 48.90
C PRO A 584 -38.03 6.82 47.94
N LYS A 585 -38.52 5.65 48.36
CA LYS A 585 -39.57 4.87 47.68
C LYS A 585 -40.82 5.75 47.44
N GLN A 586 -40.85 6.52 46.36
CA GLN A 586 -42.03 7.26 45.92
C GLN A 586 -42.68 6.49 44.77
N GLN A 587 -43.82 5.87 45.07
CA GLN A 587 -44.75 5.34 44.09
C GLN A 587 -45.24 6.49 43.19
N ALA A 588 -44.97 6.39 41.89
CA ALA A 588 -45.44 7.33 40.89
C ALA A 588 -46.95 7.16 40.59
N PRO A 589 -47.67 8.22 40.15
CA PRO A 589 -49.12 8.19 39.95
C PRO A 589 -49.57 7.28 38.79
N PRO A 590 -50.84 6.82 38.78
CA PRO A 590 -51.29 5.68 37.96
C PRO A 590 -51.32 5.89 36.44
N GLY A 591 -51.24 7.14 35.94
CA GLY A 591 -51.35 7.44 34.51
C GLY A 591 -50.02 7.41 33.75
N VAL A 592 -48.96 7.99 34.34
CA VAL A 592 -47.63 8.10 33.68
C VAL A 592 -46.95 6.75 33.54
N SER A 593 -47.25 5.81 34.45
CA SER A 593 -46.74 4.43 34.37
C SER A 593 -47.28 3.66 33.16
N GLN A 594 -48.50 3.96 32.70
CA GLN A 594 -49.14 3.22 31.62
C GLN A 594 -48.63 3.66 30.24
N GLU A 595 -48.42 4.95 30.03
CA GLU A 595 -47.78 5.50 28.82
C GLU A 595 -46.30 5.12 28.72
N LEU A 596 -45.57 5.14 29.85
CA LEU A 596 -44.20 4.64 29.87
C LEU A 596 -44.14 3.13 29.59
N HIS A 597 -45.14 2.36 30.04
CA HIS A 597 -45.21 0.93 29.75
C HIS A 597 -45.52 0.66 28.28
N THR A 598 -46.47 1.38 27.66
CA THR A 598 -46.76 1.23 26.22
C THR A 598 -45.58 1.64 25.35
N LEU A 599 -44.88 2.74 25.66
CA LEU A 599 -43.67 3.15 24.96
C LEU A 599 -42.53 2.13 25.14
N ARG A 600 -42.38 1.51 26.32
CA ARG A 600 -41.43 0.41 26.56
C ARG A 600 -41.74 -0.79 25.69
N THR A 601 -43.01 -1.18 25.60
CA THR A 601 -43.45 -2.31 24.77
C THR A 601 -43.19 -2.02 23.29
N GLN A 602 -43.49 -0.82 22.81
CA GLN A 602 -43.21 -0.42 21.43
C GLN A 602 -41.71 -0.37 21.12
N LEU A 603 -40.88 0.10 22.06
CA LEU A 603 -39.41 0.04 21.93
C LEU A 603 -38.91 -1.40 21.87
N TRP A 604 -39.47 -2.29 22.70
CA TRP A 604 -39.12 -3.70 22.70
C TRP A 604 -39.51 -4.39 21.39
N GLU A 605 -40.72 -4.12 20.87
CA GLU A 605 -41.20 -4.63 19.59
C GLU A 605 -40.34 -4.12 18.41
N ARG A 606 -40.00 -2.83 18.40
CA ARG A 606 -39.10 -2.25 17.40
C ARG A 606 -37.70 -2.86 17.47
N ASN A 607 -37.15 -3.05 18.66
CA ASN A 607 -35.87 -3.71 18.85
C ASN A 607 -35.90 -5.18 18.40
N MET A 608 -36.99 -5.90 18.63
CA MET A 608 -37.17 -7.25 18.10
C MET A 608 -37.28 -7.25 16.57
N ARG A 609 -37.96 -6.27 15.98
CA ARG A 609 -38.03 -6.14 14.52
C ARG A 609 -36.68 -5.82 13.90
N ILE A 610 -35.89 -4.95 14.54
CA ILE A 610 -34.52 -4.64 14.11
C ILE A 610 -33.66 -5.91 14.14
N ARG A 611 -33.65 -6.65 15.26
CA ARG A 611 -32.91 -7.91 15.36
C ARG A 611 -33.33 -8.95 14.31
N HIS A 612 -34.62 -9.01 14.00
CA HIS A 612 -35.11 -9.91 12.97
C HIS A 612 -34.61 -9.50 11.57
N LEU A 613 -34.68 -8.20 11.25
CA LEU A 613 -34.17 -7.67 9.98
C LEU A 613 -32.64 -7.82 9.86
N GLU A 614 -31.90 -7.62 10.96
CA GLU A 614 -30.45 -7.86 11.02
C GLU A 614 -30.13 -9.33 10.73
N MET A 615 -30.85 -10.26 11.36
CA MET A 615 -30.68 -11.69 11.12
C MET A 615 -31.00 -12.08 9.67
N ASP A 616 -32.06 -11.51 9.08
CA ASP A 616 -32.42 -11.77 7.67
C ASP A 616 -31.42 -11.16 6.69
N TYR A 617 -30.85 -10.00 7.03
CA TYR A 617 -29.77 -9.38 6.28
C TYR A 617 -28.50 -10.24 6.33
N GLU A 618 -28.11 -10.74 7.50
CA GLU A 618 -26.95 -11.64 7.67
C GLU A 618 -27.13 -12.95 6.88
N LYS A 619 -28.35 -13.51 6.87
CA LYS A 619 -28.69 -14.67 6.04
C LYS A 619 -28.57 -14.36 4.55
N SER A 620 -29.10 -13.22 4.09
CA SER A 620 -28.99 -12.82 2.68
C SER A 620 -27.55 -12.50 2.26
N ARG A 621 -26.74 -11.99 3.19
CA ARG A 621 -25.32 -11.73 2.98
C ARG A 621 -24.56 -13.05 2.86
N SER A 622 -24.74 -13.97 3.78
CA SER A 622 -24.08 -15.29 3.75
C SER A 622 -24.47 -16.12 2.52
N GLN A 623 -25.71 -16.02 2.04
CA GLN A 623 -26.13 -16.63 0.77
C GLN A 623 -25.38 -16.02 -0.43
N ARG A 624 -25.29 -14.69 -0.53
CA ARG A 624 -24.51 -14.03 -1.58
C ARG A 624 -23.03 -14.42 -1.54
N GLU A 625 -22.43 -14.47 -0.36
CA GLU A 625 -21.04 -14.92 -0.21
C GLU A 625 -20.84 -16.40 -0.63
N GLN A 626 -21.84 -17.26 -0.41
CA GLN A 626 -21.81 -18.65 -0.89
C GLN A 626 -21.95 -18.72 -2.42
N GLU A 627 -22.85 -17.93 -3.01
CA GLU A 627 -23.01 -17.82 -4.46
C GLU A 627 -21.74 -17.30 -5.14
N GLU A 628 -21.10 -16.28 -4.57
CA GLU A 628 -19.82 -15.76 -5.04
C GLU A 628 -18.72 -16.82 -5.00
N LYS A 629 -18.62 -17.60 -3.91
CA LYS A 629 -17.67 -18.71 -3.82
C LYS A 629 -17.93 -19.77 -4.88
N LEU A 630 -19.19 -20.12 -5.13
CA LEU A 630 -19.56 -21.07 -6.18
C LEU A 630 -19.18 -20.52 -7.56
N LEU A 631 -19.47 -19.26 -7.85
CA LEU A 631 -19.09 -18.59 -9.10
C LEU A 631 -17.57 -18.59 -9.31
N ILE A 632 -16.80 -18.24 -8.28
CA ILE A 632 -15.33 -18.26 -8.32
C ILE A 632 -14.83 -19.68 -8.59
N SER A 633 -15.39 -20.69 -7.91
CA SER A 633 -14.99 -22.10 -8.11
C SER A 633 -15.34 -22.62 -9.50
N ALA A 634 -16.50 -22.23 -10.05
CA ALA A 634 -16.93 -22.58 -11.39
C ALA A 634 -16.08 -21.89 -12.46
N TRP A 635 -15.69 -20.64 -12.22
CA TRP A 635 -14.82 -19.90 -13.13
C TRP A 635 -13.41 -20.46 -13.14
N TYR A 636 -12.87 -20.81 -11.96
CA TYR A 636 -11.57 -21.47 -11.84
C TYR A 636 -11.59 -22.85 -12.52
N SER A 637 -12.62 -23.68 -12.30
CA SER A 637 -12.71 -24.99 -12.96
C SER A 637 -12.88 -24.88 -14.47
N MET A 638 -13.63 -23.88 -14.95
CA MET A 638 -13.73 -23.56 -16.37
C MET A 638 -12.37 -23.12 -16.93
N GLY A 639 -11.64 -22.26 -16.21
CA GLY A 639 -10.29 -21.83 -16.57
C GLY A 639 -9.33 -23.01 -16.70
N MET A 640 -9.30 -23.89 -15.69
CA MET A 640 -8.51 -25.12 -15.72
C MET A 640 -8.89 -26.04 -16.88
N ALA A 641 -10.18 -26.17 -17.20
CA ALA A 641 -10.65 -26.99 -18.33
C ALA A 641 -10.23 -26.39 -19.69
N LEU A 642 -10.23 -25.06 -19.82
CA LEU A 642 -9.75 -24.37 -21.02
C LEU A 642 -8.23 -24.48 -21.16
N GLU A 643 -7.49 -24.38 -20.06
CA GLU A 643 -6.04 -24.54 -20.03
C GLU A 643 -5.61 -25.98 -20.35
N GLN A 644 -6.35 -26.99 -19.86
CA GLN A 644 -6.17 -28.39 -20.25
C GLN A 644 -6.44 -28.60 -21.74
N ARG A 645 -7.51 -28.02 -22.30
CA ARG A 645 -7.78 -28.08 -23.76
C ARG A 645 -6.71 -27.37 -24.59
N ALA A 646 -6.24 -26.21 -24.14
CA ALA A 646 -5.16 -25.50 -24.82
C ALA A 646 -3.83 -26.27 -24.76
N GLY A 647 -3.57 -27.00 -23.66
CA GLY A 647 -2.43 -27.90 -23.53
C GLY A 647 -2.55 -29.16 -24.39
N GLU A 648 -3.75 -29.69 -24.59
CA GLU A 648 -4.01 -30.83 -25.50
C GLU A 648 -3.88 -30.44 -26.98
N GLU A 649 -4.24 -29.21 -27.37
CA GLU A 649 -4.09 -28.73 -28.76
C GLU A 649 -2.62 -28.38 -29.15
N GLN A 650 -1.69 -28.33 -28.19
CA GLN A 650 -0.26 -28.09 -28.45
C GLN A 650 0.62 -29.36 -28.42
N GLY A 651 0.03 -30.56 -28.37
CA GLY A 651 0.73 -31.81 -28.64
C GLY A 651 0.96 -32.02 -30.16
N PRO A 652 2.06 -32.66 -30.61
CA PRO A 652 2.36 -32.74 -32.03
C PRO A 652 1.27 -33.51 -32.76
N ALA A 653 0.69 -32.89 -33.79
CA ALA A 653 -0.29 -33.48 -34.69
C ALA A 653 0.32 -34.68 -35.44
N HIS A 654 0.33 -35.86 -34.81
CA HIS A 654 0.59 -37.09 -35.52
C HIS A 654 -0.69 -37.46 -36.28
N ALA A 655 -0.61 -37.39 -37.62
CA ALA A 655 -1.68 -37.65 -38.56
C ALA A 655 -2.45 -38.94 -38.20
N GLN A 656 -3.61 -38.79 -37.57
CA GLN A 656 -4.53 -39.91 -37.40
C GLN A 656 -5.27 -40.12 -38.71
N SER A 657 -4.94 -41.22 -39.40
CA SER A 657 -5.64 -41.71 -40.60
C SER A 657 -7.16 -41.72 -40.37
N PHE A 658 -7.93 -41.35 -41.40
CA PHE A 658 -9.40 -41.29 -41.40
C PHE A 658 -10.09 -42.54 -40.80
N LEU A 659 -9.47 -43.72 -40.97
CA LEU A 659 -9.94 -44.98 -40.39
C LEU A 659 -9.84 -45.04 -38.85
N ALA A 660 -8.86 -44.37 -38.24
CA ALA A 660 -8.71 -44.28 -36.80
C ALA A 660 -9.79 -43.38 -36.17
N GLN A 661 -10.12 -42.25 -36.82
CA GLN A 661 -11.23 -41.39 -36.41
C GLN A 661 -12.58 -42.11 -36.55
N GLN A 662 -12.77 -42.91 -37.61
CA GLN A 662 -14.01 -43.67 -37.80
C GLN A 662 -14.19 -44.77 -36.74
N ARG A 663 -13.10 -45.38 -36.24
CA ARG A 663 -13.14 -46.37 -35.14
C ARG A 663 -13.48 -45.74 -33.79
N LEU A 664 -13.02 -44.51 -33.52
CA LEU A 664 -13.37 -43.80 -32.29
C LEU A 664 -14.84 -43.35 -32.29
N ALA A 665 -15.34 -42.87 -33.43
CA ALA A 665 -16.74 -42.48 -33.59
C ALA A 665 -17.73 -43.66 -33.48
N THR A 666 -17.35 -44.86 -33.92
CA THR A 666 -18.18 -46.07 -33.77
C THR A 666 -18.13 -46.64 -32.35
N ASN A 667 -16.99 -46.55 -31.66
CA ASN A 667 -16.87 -46.96 -30.26
C ASN A 667 -17.65 -46.03 -29.31
N ALA A 668 -17.68 -44.72 -29.57
CA ALA A 668 -18.47 -43.77 -28.77
C ALA A 668 -19.99 -43.98 -28.83
N ARG A 669 -20.50 -44.65 -29.89
CA ARG A 669 -21.93 -44.98 -30.04
C ARG A 669 -22.35 -46.29 -29.36
N ARG A 670 -21.41 -47.12 -28.91
CA ARG A 670 -21.68 -48.29 -28.06
C ARG A 670 -21.32 -47.93 -26.61
N GLY A 671 -22.25 -47.24 -25.94
CA GLY A 671 -22.13 -46.98 -24.51
C GLY A 671 -22.15 -48.27 -23.67
N PRO A 672 -21.41 -48.35 -22.54
CA PRO A 672 -21.58 -49.41 -21.57
C PRO A 672 -22.90 -49.20 -20.81
N LEU A 673 -23.87 -50.07 -21.08
CA LEU A 673 -24.96 -50.33 -20.15
C LEU A 673 -24.38 -50.99 -18.89
N GLY A 674 -24.66 -50.40 -17.73
CA GLY A 674 -24.62 -51.10 -16.45
C GLY A 674 -23.49 -50.71 -15.49
N ARG A 675 -23.79 -49.76 -14.60
CA ARG A 675 -23.73 -49.98 -13.14
C ARG A 675 -24.30 -48.75 -12.42
N LEU A 676 -25.53 -48.92 -11.94
CA LEU A 676 -26.07 -48.16 -10.83
C LEU A 676 -25.26 -48.51 -9.58
N ALA A 677 -24.63 -47.52 -8.96
CA ALA A 677 -24.22 -47.58 -7.57
C ALA A 677 -24.70 -46.30 -6.88
N SER A 678 -25.81 -46.48 -6.16
CA SER A 678 -26.41 -45.55 -5.23
C SER A 678 -25.48 -45.25 -4.06
N LEU A 679 -25.21 -43.99 -3.75
CA LEU A 679 -24.87 -43.56 -2.40
C LEU A 679 -25.62 -42.25 -2.09
N SER A 680 -26.78 -42.44 -1.48
CA SER A 680 -27.47 -41.44 -0.67
C SER A 680 -26.71 -41.29 0.65
N LEU A 681 -26.32 -40.07 1.01
CA LEU A 681 -25.94 -39.73 2.37
C LEU A 681 -26.60 -38.40 2.73
N ARG A 682 -27.61 -38.49 3.59
CA ARG A 682 -28.01 -37.41 4.51
C ARG A 682 -28.23 -37.99 5.91
N PRO A 683 -28.20 -37.12 6.94
CA PRO A 683 -27.57 -37.37 8.24
C PRO A 683 -28.58 -37.60 9.37
N THR A 684 -28.12 -38.17 10.49
CA THR A 684 -28.69 -38.08 11.86
C THR A 684 -27.56 -38.49 12.82
N ASP A 685 -27.03 -37.60 13.66
CA ASP A 685 -27.53 -37.10 14.94
C ASP A 685 -26.74 -37.67 16.13
N LYS A 686 -26.36 -36.70 16.96
CA LYS A 686 -25.80 -36.71 18.30
C LYS A 686 -26.29 -37.86 19.20
N HIS A 687 -25.33 -38.49 19.87
CA HIS A 687 -25.23 -38.42 21.33
C HIS A 687 -23.81 -38.01 21.71
#